data_AF-A0A934HU09-F1
#
_entry.id   AF-A0A934HU09-F1
#
_cell.length_a   1.000
_cell.length_b   1.000
_cell.length_c   1.000
_cell.angle_alpha   90.00
_cell.angle_beta   90.00
_cell.angle_gamma   90.00
#
_symmetry.space_group_name_H-M   'P 1'
#
loop_
_entity.id
_entity.type
_entity.pdbx_description
1 polymer ?
#
loop_
_entity_poly.entity_id
_entity_poly.type
_entity_poly.pdbx_seq_one_letter_code
_entity_poly.pdbx_strand_id
1 'polypeptide(L)'
;MNSYVLSFQEIDKTKLSMVGGKGANLGELSRLKGILVPEGFCVTTEAYKMITGNNEELNGLLDELLHLRVEDREKVSEVSKKVRMAIERISISKDIAEEIAGYLTKFGEKDAYAVRSSATAEDLPTASFAGQQDTYLNIIGKEAILKHISKCWASLFTERAVIYRLQNGFDHRKIYLSVVVQKMVFPEVSGILFTADPVTSNRKVLSIDASFGLGEALVSGLVNADNYKVLSGKVMDKKISTKKLAIYALKDGGTKEQEIEPEMQNRQALRSEQIFQLEQMGRKIEEHFGCPQDIEWCLAQDTFYIVQSRPITTLYPIPKAKDEENHVYLSVGHQQMMTDPLKPLGMSLMELISFGHRFKAGGRLFVDVTQMLASPDSRKMLLNNMGQHDPLMKDALMTIIERDFIKCLPNDKKEQSDGNSNKLKPPADSRAQIESNPSIVSDLIKKSQRSIEELKQNIQGKSGTDLIDFILEDIQELKRILFDPQSSAVFMAAINASHWINEKMMEWLGEKNAADTLSQSVPNNITSEMGLALLDVADVIRPYPEVIDYLEHVKDNNFLEKIVKFNGGQETRDAILSYLDKYGMRCSGEIDITRPRFSEKPTTLIPMILSNIKSFEPNESNRKFEQGRQKALKKEHELLDRLKQLPDGEQKAKETKGMIDLIRNFIGYREYPKYGMVSRYFVYKQALLKEAEQLVKAGVIREKEDIYYLTFEELREVVGTNKLDYAIIGKRKEEYKLYEKLTPPRVITSDGETPSGEYKRENLPSGAIAGLAVSSGVIEGRARVILNMEDADLEEGDILVTSFTDPSWTPLFVSIKGLVTEVGGLMTHGAVIAREYGLPAVVGVENATKLIKDRQRIRVHGTEGYVEIL
;
A
#
# COMPACT_ATOMS: atom_id res chain seq x y z
N MET A 1 31.64 32.12 10.46
CA MET A 1 32.13 31.86 9.09
C MET A 1 31.70 30.45 8.74
N ASN A 2 30.97 30.25 7.65
CA ASN A 2 30.61 28.91 7.20
C ASN A 2 31.85 28.26 6.58
N SER A 3 32.26 27.10 7.08
CA SER A 3 33.43 26.37 6.57
C SER A 3 33.06 25.58 5.31
N TYR A 4 33.93 25.62 4.29
CA TYR A 4 33.73 24.91 3.02
C TYR A 4 34.06 23.42 3.12
N VAL A 5 34.86 23.03 4.12
CA VAL A 5 35.26 21.63 4.35
C VAL A 5 35.16 21.26 5.83
N LEU A 6 34.46 20.18 6.14
CA LEU A 6 34.29 19.67 7.51
C LEU A 6 34.83 18.26 7.64
N SER A 7 35.67 17.98 8.64
CA SER A 7 36.09 16.61 8.94
C SER A 7 34.95 15.79 9.56
N PHE A 8 35.00 14.46 9.44
CA PHE A 8 33.98 13.60 10.05
C PHE A 8 33.82 13.83 11.57
N GLN A 9 34.90 14.10 12.29
CA GLN A 9 34.84 14.38 13.72
C GLN A 9 34.11 15.68 14.06
N GLU A 10 34.03 16.64 13.15
CA GLU A 10 33.33 17.92 13.33
C GLU A 10 31.85 17.84 12.92
N ILE A 11 31.42 16.74 12.31
CA ILE A 11 30.07 16.56 11.77
C ILE A 11 29.17 15.87 12.81
N ASP A 12 27.94 16.35 12.92
CA ASP A 12 26.84 15.72 13.65
C ASP A 12 25.55 15.79 12.83
N LYS A 13 24.51 15.13 13.32
CA LYS A 13 23.18 15.07 12.67
C LYS A 13 22.55 16.43 12.35
N THR A 14 22.92 17.51 13.05
CA THR A 14 22.35 18.85 12.80
C THR A 14 22.87 19.46 11.49
N LYS A 15 23.97 18.92 10.96
CA LYS A 15 24.63 19.40 9.75
C LYS A 15 24.21 18.66 8.48
N LEU A 16 23.14 17.86 8.51
CA LEU A 16 22.64 17.09 7.35
C LEU A 16 22.41 17.97 6.10
N SER A 17 21.89 19.19 6.27
CA SER A 17 21.71 20.15 5.17
C SER A 17 23.03 20.67 4.56
N MET A 18 24.14 20.57 5.30
CA MET A 18 25.47 21.02 4.88
C MET A 18 26.30 19.91 4.25
N VAL A 19 26.18 18.67 4.75
CA VAL A 19 27.05 17.55 4.33
C VAL A 19 26.32 16.39 3.65
N GLY A 20 25.01 16.52 3.49
CA GLY A 20 24.15 15.46 2.95
C GLY A 20 24.00 14.26 3.90
N GLY A 21 23.20 13.30 3.47
CA GLY A 21 22.87 12.10 4.26
C GLY A 21 24.08 11.25 4.62
N LYS A 22 24.86 10.80 3.62
CA LYS A 22 26.06 9.97 3.82
C LYS A 22 27.10 10.66 4.71
N GLY A 23 27.37 11.93 4.45
CA GLY A 23 28.33 12.72 5.21
C GLY A 23 27.93 12.86 6.69
N ALA A 24 26.64 13.08 6.97
CA ALA A 24 26.12 13.16 8.33
C ALA A 24 26.23 11.81 9.06
N ASN A 25 25.86 10.71 8.39
CA ASN A 25 25.94 9.36 8.98
C ASN A 25 27.38 8.94 9.27
N LEU A 26 28.33 9.27 8.38
CA LEU A 26 29.76 9.04 8.62
C LEU A 26 30.31 9.85 9.80
N GLY A 27 29.86 11.10 9.95
CA GLY A 27 30.20 11.93 11.11
C GLY A 27 29.76 11.28 12.43
N GLU A 28 28.50 10.83 12.49
CA GLU A 28 27.93 10.13 13.66
C GLU A 28 28.70 8.83 13.97
N LEU A 29 28.94 8.00 12.95
CA LEU A 29 29.67 6.74 13.10
C LEU A 29 31.12 6.94 13.57
N SER A 30 31.80 7.99 13.09
CA SER A 30 33.20 8.26 13.44
C SER A 30 33.43 8.56 14.93
N ARG A 31 32.36 8.94 15.64
CA ARG A 31 32.37 9.23 17.08
C ARG A 31 32.03 8.01 17.93
N LEU A 32 31.60 6.91 17.31
CA LEU A 32 31.09 5.73 18.00
C LEU A 32 32.24 4.83 18.42
N LYS A 33 32.41 4.63 19.74
CA LYS A 33 33.49 3.80 20.28
C LYS A 33 33.41 2.37 19.76
N GLY A 34 34.51 1.81 19.28
CA GLY A 34 34.58 0.42 18.80
C GLY A 34 34.02 0.20 17.39
N ILE A 35 33.66 1.28 16.69
CA ILE A 35 33.43 1.25 15.24
C ILE A 35 34.57 2.02 14.58
N LEU A 36 35.18 1.43 13.56
CA LEU A 36 36.27 2.05 12.81
C LEU A 36 35.72 2.61 11.51
N VAL A 37 35.77 3.94 11.37
CA VAL A 37 35.45 4.64 10.12
C VAL A 37 36.75 5.20 9.56
N PRO A 38 37.07 4.97 8.28
CA PRO A 38 38.25 5.57 7.66
C PRO A 38 38.20 7.10 7.73
N GLU A 39 39.34 7.73 8.01
CA GLU A 39 39.45 9.19 8.11
C GLU A 39 39.00 9.89 6.84
N GLY A 40 38.41 11.07 6.97
CA GLY A 40 37.91 11.81 5.83
C GLY A 40 37.21 13.11 6.21
N PHE A 41 36.72 13.78 5.17
CA PHE A 41 36.05 15.07 5.27
C PHE A 41 34.96 15.20 4.21
N CYS A 42 34.06 16.16 4.41
CA CYS A 42 33.00 16.52 3.49
C CYS A 42 33.25 17.93 2.95
N VAL A 43 33.29 18.06 1.62
CA VAL A 43 33.14 19.34 0.92
C VAL A 43 31.67 19.73 1.00
N THR A 44 31.36 20.84 1.67
CA THR A 44 29.99 21.19 2.06
C THR A 44 29.15 21.68 0.89
N THR A 45 27.83 21.70 1.07
CA THR A 45 26.89 22.27 0.09
C THR A 45 27.09 23.77 -0.12
N GLU A 46 27.72 24.47 0.82
CA GLU A 46 28.11 25.88 0.66
C GLU A 46 29.20 26.05 -0.40
N ALA A 47 30.17 25.12 -0.47
CA ALA A 47 31.17 25.10 -1.54
C ALA A 47 30.51 24.90 -2.91
N TYR A 48 29.55 23.97 -3.00
CA TYR A 48 28.75 23.77 -4.22
C TYR A 48 28.01 25.05 -4.62
N LYS A 49 27.24 25.65 -3.71
CA LYS A 49 26.48 26.89 -3.98
C LYS A 49 27.37 28.04 -4.44
N MET A 50 28.55 28.21 -3.82
CA MET A 50 29.49 29.26 -4.20
C MET A 50 30.00 29.07 -5.64
N ILE A 51 30.31 27.83 -6.01
CA ILE A 51 30.90 27.50 -7.31
C ILE A 51 29.84 27.55 -8.43
N THR A 52 28.64 27.03 -8.17
CA THR A 52 27.60 26.94 -9.21
C THR A 52 26.70 28.17 -9.28
N GLY A 53 26.49 28.88 -8.16
CA GLY A 53 25.46 29.92 -8.06
C GLY A 53 25.70 31.15 -8.94
N ASN A 54 26.97 31.51 -9.18
CA ASN A 54 27.35 32.71 -9.94
C ASN A 54 27.59 32.45 -11.43
N ASN A 55 27.27 31.26 -11.95
CA ASN A 55 27.50 30.91 -13.35
C ASN A 55 26.23 31.13 -14.19
N GLU A 56 26.25 32.15 -15.07
CA GLU A 56 25.10 32.50 -15.92
C GLU A 56 24.71 31.39 -16.91
N GLU A 57 25.69 30.72 -17.52
CA GLU A 57 25.45 29.60 -18.46
C GLU A 57 24.70 28.45 -17.76
N LEU A 58 25.16 28.06 -16.58
CA LEU A 58 24.55 27.01 -15.77
C LEU A 58 23.13 27.41 -15.34
N ASN A 59 22.95 28.64 -14.86
CA ASN A 59 21.64 29.12 -14.42
C ASN A 59 20.61 29.11 -15.56
N GLY A 60 21.00 29.50 -16.78
CA GLY A 60 20.15 29.44 -17.96
C GLY A 60 19.78 28.01 -18.36
N LEU A 61 20.71 27.06 -18.30
CA LEU A 61 20.43 25.64 -18.56
C LEU A 61 19.51 25.02 -17.48
N LEU A 62 19.62 25.46 -16.23
CA LEU A 62 18.71 25.04 -15.16
C LEU A 62 17.29 25.57 -15.36
N ASP A 63 17.13 26.79 -15.89
CA ASP A 63 15.81 27.32 -16.27
C ASP A 63 15.18 26.51 -17.42
N GLU A 64 15.99 26.10 -18.40
CA GLU A 64 15.52 25.23 -19.48
C GLU A 64 15.00 23.88 -18.93
N LEU A 65 15.73 23.27 -17.99
CA LEU A 65 15.29 22.02 -17.34
C LEU A 65 13.96 22.16 -16.58
N LEU A 66 13.67 23.31 -15.97
CA LEU A 66 12.43 23.53 -15.22
C LEU A 66 11.17 23.51 -16.11
N HIS A 67 11.33 23.75 -17.41
CA HIS A 67 10.22 23.74 -18.37
C HIS A 67 10.00 22.40 -19.05
N LEU A 68 10.90 21.43 -18.86
CA LEU A 68 10.81 20.10 -19.46
C LEU A 68 9.95 19.16 -18.61
N ARG A 69 9.31 18.19 -19.28
CA ARG A 69 8.53 17.13 -18.63
C ARG A 69 9.20 15.77 -18.78
N VAL A 70 8.68 14.78 -18.07
CA VAL A 70 9.20 13.41 -18.09
C VAL A 70 9.12 12.78 -19.49
N GLU A 71 8.17 13.24 -20.31
CA GLU A 71 7.97 12.78 -21.69
C GLU A 71 9.05 13.31 -22.65
N ASP A 72 9.72 14.42 -22.32
CA ASP A 72 10.72 15.10 -23.17
C ASP A 72 12.13 14.47 -23.09
N ARG A 73 12.23 13.13 -23.10
CA ARG A 73 13.48 12.40 -22.78
C ARG A 73 14.71 12.85 -23.56
N GLU A 74 14.59 13.05 -24.88
CA GLU A 74 15.72 13.45 -25.72
C GLU A 74 16.25 14.83 -25.33
N LYS A 75 15.37 15.80 -25.08
CA LYS A 75 15.74 17.15 -24.62
C LYS A 75 16.35 17.10 -23.22
N VAL A 76 15.76 16.31 -22.32
CA VAL A 76 16.32 16.11 -20.98
C VAL A 76 17.74 15.57 -21.08
N SER A 77 18.02 14.59 -21.94
CA SER A 77 19.37 14.05 -22.14
C SER A 77 20.35 15.11 -22.66
N GLU A 78 19.94 15.90 -23.66
CA GLU A 78 20.76 16.97 -24.24
C GLU A 78 21.11 18.06 -23.23
N VAL A 79 20.10 18.63 -22.56
CA VAL A 79 20.28 19.71 -21.59
C VAL A 79 21.07 19.21 -20.38
N SER A 80 20.79 18.00 -19.89
CA SER A 80 21.56 17.35 -18.82
C SER A 80 23.04 17.23 -19.18
N LYS A 81 23.37 16.86 -20.42
CA LYS A 81 24.76 16.79 -20.90
C LYS A 81 25.42 18.17 -20.90
N LYS A 82 24.73 19.22 -21.36
CA LYS A 82 25.24 20.60 -21.33
C LYS A 82 25.51 21.07 -19.91
N VAL A 83 24.57 20.83 -18.98
CA VAL A 83 24.72 21.18 -17.55
C VAL A 83 25.94 20.50 -16.93
N ARG A 84 26.13 19.19 -17.17
CA ARG A 84 27.31 18.47 -16.67
C ARG A 84 28.62 19.04 -17.18
N MET A 85 28.69 19.31 -18.48
CA MET A 85 29.87 19.91 -19.10
C MET A 85 30.15 21.31 -18.55
N ALA A 86 29.11 22.11 -18.28
CA ALA A 86 29.26 23.42 -17.66
C ALA A 86 29.87 23.28 -16.26
N ILE A 87 29.34 22.40 -15.41
CA ILE A 87 29.86 22.17 -14.05
C ILE A 87 31.31 21.70 -14.07
N GLU A 88 31.65 20.74 -14.94
CA GLU A 88 33.01 20.19 -15.04
C GLU A 88 34.06 21.23 -15.51
N ARG A 89 33.63 22.29 -16.20
CA ARG A 89 34.50 23.39 -16.65
C ARG A 89 34.71 24.47 -15.60
N ILE A 90 33.90 24.53 -14.54
CA ILE A 90 34.06 25.54 -13.49
C ILE A 90 35.26 25.16 -12.64
N SER A 91 36.26 26.05 -12.59
CA SER A 91 37.40 25.91 -11.70
C SER A 91 36.98 26.09 -10.24
N ILE A 92 37.35 25.15 -9.38
CA ILE A 92 37.18 25.29 -7.92
C ILE A 92 38.00 26.49 -7.43
N SER A 93 37.39 27.36 -6.63
CA SER A 93 38.06 28.57 -6.12
C SER A 93 39.30 28.22 -5.30
N LYS A 94 40.29 29.12 -5.31
CA LYS A 94 41.56 28.91 -4.63
C LYS A 94 41.36 28.65 -3.13
N ASP A 95 40.46 29.38 -2.49
CA ASP A 95 40.16 29.25 -1.06
C ASP A 95 39.65 27.84 -0.70
N ILE A 96 38.71 27.29 -1.50
CA ILE A 96 38.19 25.92 -1.29
C ILE A 96 39.28 24.88 -1.56
N ALA A 97 40.06 25.07 -2.64
CA ALA A 97 41.15 24.15 -2.99
C ALA A 97 42.28 24.12 -1.94
N GLU A 98 42.54 25.24 -1.25
CA GLU A 98 43.50 25.33 -0.15
C GLU A 98 42.98 24.65 1.12
N GLU A 99 41.71 24.83 1.49
CA GLU A 99 41.09 24.08 2.60
C GLU A 99 41.17 22.56 2.36
N ILE A 100 40.82 22.10 1.16
CA ILE A 100 40.92 20.68 0.77
C ILE A 100 42.38 20.20 0.89
N ALA A 101 43.34 20.96 0.37
CA ALA A 101 44.76 20.59 0.44
C ALA A 101 45.28 20.50 1.89
N GLY A 102 44.80 21.38 2.78
CA GLY A 102 45.11 21.32 4.20
C GLY A 102 44.70 19.98 4.84
N TYR A 103 43.49 19.50 4.55
CA TYR A 103 43.03 18.20 5.02
C TYR A 103 43.78 17.02 4.38
N LEU A 104 44.06 17.08 3.07
CA LEU A 104 44.86 16.04 2.41
C LEU A 104 46.28 15.93 3.00
N THR A 105 46.89 17.06 3.34
CA THR A 105 48.20 17.09 4.00
C THR A 105 48.14 16.42 5.37
N LYS A 106 47.06 16.66 6.13
CA LYS A 106 46.83 16.06 7.46
C LYS A 106 46.61 14.56 7.40
N PHE A 107 45.86 14.06 6.42
CA PHE A 107 45.45 12.65 6.33
C PHE A 107 46.37 11.77 5.47
N GLY A 108 47.21 12.38 4.62
CA GLY A 108 48.20 11.70 3.77
C GLY A 108 48.09 12.10 2.29
N GLU A 109 48.88 13.06 1.84
CA GLU A 109 48.78 13.61 0.47
C GLU A 109 49.04 12.58 -0.65
N LYS A 110 49.83 11.54 -0.36
CA LYS A 110 50.17 10.45 -1.29
C LYS A 110 49.25 9.24 -1.17
N ASP A 111 48.32 9.26 -0.23
CA ASP A 111 47.39 8.16 -0.03
C ASP A 111 46.26 8.22 -1.06
N ALA A 112 45.58 7.09 -1.23
CA ALA A 112 44.40 7.00 -2.08
C ALA A 112 43.14 7.37 -1.31
N TYR A 113 42.18 7.98 -2.01
CA TYR A 113 40.90 8.41 -1.47
C TYR A 113 39.73 7.92 -2.32
N ALA A 114 38.59 7.66 -1.67
CA ALA A 114 37.29 7.52 -2.28
C ALA A 114 36.59 8.88 -2.30
N VAL A 115 36.11 9.30 -3.47
CA VAL A 115 35.37 10.56 -3.68
C VAL A 115 33.92 10.20 -3.97
N ARG A 116 33.02 10.45 -3.01
CA ARG A 116 31.64 9.95 -3.01
C ARG A 116 30.65 11.11 -2.93
N SER A 117 29.60 11.09 -3.74
CA SER A 117 28.52 12.06 -3.63
C SER A 117 27.67 11.85 -2.36
N SER A 118 27.20 12.93 -1.75
CA SER A 118 26.32 12.92 -0.57
C SER A 118 25.26 14.01 -0.72
N ALA A 119 24.03 13.63 -1.08
CA ALA A 119 22.96 14.61 -1.32
C ALA A 119 22.15 14.92 -0.07
N THR A 120 21.62 16.14 0.02
CA THR A 120 20.80 16.59 1.16
C THR A 120 19.43 15.92 1.23
N ALA A 121 18.97 15.39 0.10
CA ALA A 121 17.69 14.71 -0.02
C ALA A 121 17.83 13.17 -0.14
N GLU A 122 19.05 12.63 -0.02
CA GLU A 122 19.36 11.20 -0.25
C GLU A 122 18.71 10.27 0.77
N ASP A 123 18.61 10.73 2.02
CA ASP A 123 18.11 9.97 3.17
C ASP A 123 16.72 10.44 3.63
N LEU A 124 15.99 11.19 2.79
CA LEU A 124 14.60 11.53 3.09
C LEU A 124 13.74 10.27 3.02
N PRO A 125 12.84 10.01 4.00
CA PRO A 125 11.96 8.84 3.96
C PRO A 125 11.14 8.75 2.67
N THR A 126 10.83 9.90 2.08
CA THR A 126 9.98 10.04 0.89
C THR A 126 10.76 10.03 -0.44
N ALA A 127 12.10 10.09 -0.43
CA ALA A 127 12.92 10.13 -1.65
C ALA A 127 14.27 9.44 -1.42
N SER A 128 14.55 8.41 -2.22
CA SER A 128 15.86 7.76 -2.22
C SER A 128 16.61 8.17 -3.48
N PHE A 129 17.67 8.97 -3.33
CA PHE A 129 18.64 9.22 -4.41
C PHE A 129 19.70 8.10 -4.50
N ALA A 130 19.46 6.98 -3.81
CA ALA A 130 20.37 5.84 -3.74
C ALA A 130 20.72 5.32 -5.15
N GLY A 131 22.02 5.18 -5.41
CA GLY A 131 22.54 4.64 -6.68
C GLY A 131 22.32 5.53 -7.90
N GLN A 132 21.92 6.80 -7.72
CA GLN A 132 21.70 7.76 -8.81
C GLN A 132 22.90 8.67 -9.07
N GLN A 133 23.93 8.62 -8.23
CA GLN A 133 25.04 9.55 -8.22
C GLN A 133 26.37 8.82 -8.18
N ASP A 134 27.40 9.47 -8.70
CA ASP A 134 28.67 8.83 -8.95
C ASP A 134 29.50 8.69 -7.66
N THR A 135 30.27 7.60 -7.60
CA THR A 135 31.32 7.38 -6.62
C THR A 135 32.58 6.94 -7.36
N TYR A 136 33.71 7.49 -6.97
CA TYR A 136 34.99 7.22 -7.60
C TYR A 136 35.97 6.68 -6.55
N LEU A 137 36.51 5.48 -6.78
CA LEU A 137 37.41 4.80 -5.85
C LEU A 137 38.88 4.93 -6.27
N ASN A 138 39.77 4.83 -5.28
CA ASN A 138 41.21 4.81 -5.46
C ASN A 138 41.78 6.02 -6.24
N ILE A 139 41.37 7.23 -5.87
CA ILE A 139 41.85 8.49 -6.46
C ILE A 139 43.07 8.99 -5.69
N ILE A 140 44.16 9.26 -6.41
CA ILE A 140 45.44 9.68 -5.83
C ILE A 140 45.82 11.07 -6.35
N GLY A 141 46.22 11.95 -5.44
CA GLY A 141 46.74 13.28 -5.76
C GLY A 141 45.68 14.39 -5.81
N LYS A 142 46.09 15.59 -5.39
CA LYS A 142 45.22 16.77 -5.24
C LYS A 142 44.41 17.11 -6.50
N GLU A 143 45.08 17.24 -7.64
CA GLU A 143 44.44 17.60 -8.92
C GLU A 143 43.36 16.59 -9.33
N ALA A 144 43.64 15.30 -9.14
CA ALA A 144 42.69 14.24 -9.44
C ALA A 144 41.48 14.29 -8.49
N ILE A 145 41.70 14.54 -7.19
CA ILE A 145 40.62 14.68 -6.21
C ILE A 145 39.71 15.86 -6.56
N LEU A 146 40.27 17.04 -6.85
CA LEU A 146 39.50 18.23 -7.26
C LEU A 146 38.67 17.97 -8.52
N LYS A 147 39.25 17.28 -9.51
CA LYS A 147 38.53 16.87 -10.72
C LYS A 147 37.35 15.95 -10.42
N HIS A 148 37.53 14.97 -9.53
CA HIS A 148 36.45 14.03 -9.18
C HIS A 148 35.39 14.67 -8.28
N ILE A 149 35.72 15.68 -7.47
CA ILE A 149 34.73 16.50 -6.76
C ILE A 149 33.80 17.19 -7.76
N SER A 150 34.35 17.80 -8.81
CA SER A 150 33.55 18.44 -9.87
C SER A 150 32.68 17.43 -10.62
N LYS A 151 33.21 16.23 -10.92
CA LYS A 151 32.41 15.14 -11.49
C LYS A 151 31.28 14.68 -10.58
N CYS A 152 31.50 14.59 -9.27
CA CYS A 152 30.43 14.28 -8.32
C CYS A 152 29.32 15.32 -8.39
N TRP A 153 29.64 16.62 -8.42
CA TRP A 153 28.63 17.67 -8.63
C TRP A 153 27.89 17.54 -9.96
N ALA A 154 28.61 17.23 -11.04
CA ALA A 154 28.01 16.98 -12.34
C ALA A 154 27.07 15.76 -12.32
N SER A 155 27.37 14.72 -11.52
CA SER A 155 26.53 13.52 -11.41
C SER A 155 25.11 13.81 -10.94
N LEU A 156 24.88 14.94 -10.26
CA LEU A 156 23.54 15.41 -9.90
C LEU A 156 22.65 15.59 -11.14
N PHE A 157 23.22 15.91 -12.30
CA PHE A 157 22.54 16.18 -13.56
C PHE A 157 22.76 15.08 -14.60
N THR A 158 22.91 13.83 -14.16
CA THR A 158 22.74 12.69 -15.07
C THR A 158 21.28 12.64 -15.54
N GLU A 159 21.04 12.13 -16.75
CA GLU A 159 19.69 11.99 -17.30
C GLU A 159 18.76 11.26 -16.32
N ARG A 160 19.25 10.17 -15.73
CA ARG A 160 18.51 9.35 -14.76
C ARG A 160 18.13 10.15 -13.50
N ALA A 161 19.05 10.94 -12.96
CA ALA A 161 18.80 11.76 -11.78
C ALA A 161 17.83 12.92 -12.07
N VAL A 162 17.90 13.54 -13.25
CA VAL A 162 16.98 14.61 -13.68
C VAL A 162 15.56 14.06 -13.87
N ILE A 163 15.41 12.94 -14.59
CA ILE A 163 14.10 12.30 -14.79
C ILE A 163 13.47 11.91 -13.46
N TYR A 164 14.25 11.33 -12.54
CA TYR A 164 13.77 10.98 -11.20
C TYR A 164 13.23 12.21 -10.45
N ARG A 165 13.92 13.35 -10.54
CA ARG A 165 13.47 14.61 -9.92
C ARG A 165 12.18 15.14 -10.54
N LEU A 166 12.07 15.12 -11.87
CA LEU A 166 10.85 15.52 -12.58
C LEU A 166 9.66 14.64 -12.17
N GLN A 167 9.85 13.31 -12.10
CA GLN A 167 8.82 12.36 -11.68
C GLN A 167 8.33 12.59 -10.25
N ASN A 168 9.22 13.01 -9.35
CA ASN A 168 8.90 13.24 -7.94
C ASN A 168 8.58 14.72 -7.63
N GLY A 169 8.54 15.60 -8.64
CA GLY A 169 8.24 17.03 -8.47
C GLY A 169 9.30 17.80 -7.69
N PHE A 170 10.56 17.37 -7.72
CA PHE A 170 11.67 18.07 -7.07
C PHE A 170 12.20 19.21 -7.94
N ASP A 171 12.30 20.40 -7.35
CA ASP A 171 12.96 21.55 -7.96
C ASP A 171 14.47 21.31 -8.06
N HIS A 172 15.00 21.37 -9.29
CA HIS A 172 16.42 21.16 -9.58
C HIS A 172 17.34 22.18 -8.86
N ARG A 173 16.84 23.38 -8.51
CA ARG A 173 17.62 24.44 -7.84
C ARG A 173 17.69 24.28 -6.34
N LYS A 174 16.79 23.50 -5.74
CA LYS A 174 16.71 23.32 -4.28
C LYS A 174 17.50 22.12 -3.78
N ILE A 175 18.17 21.40 -4.67
CA ILE A 175 18.96 20.23 -4.33
C ILE A 175 20.43 20.57 -4.43
N TYR A 176 21.13 20.37 -3.33
CA TYR A 176 22.55 20.64 -3.21
C TYR A 176 23.29 19.33 -2.94
N LEU A 177 24.55 19.29 -3.37
CA LEU A 177 25.38 18.11 -3.23
C LEU A 177 26.63 18.43 -2.41
N SER A 178 26.84 17.65 -1.35
CA SER A 178 28.12 17.56 -0.66
C SER A 178 28.95 16.43 -1.26
N VAL A 179 30.28 16.53 -1.17
CA VAL A 179 31.18 15.47 -1.62
C VAL A 179 32.00 14.97 -0.44
N VAL A 180 31.89 13.68 -0.16
CA VAL A 180 32.69 12.97 0.84
C VAL A 180 34.02 12.58 0.21
N VAL A 181 35.13 12.95 0.85
CA VAL A 181 36.48 12.51 0.52
C VAL A 181 36.99 11.69 1.69
N GLN A 182 37.07 10.37 1.48
CA GLN A 182 37.37 9.40 2.53
C GLN A 182 38.63 8.61 2.17
N LYS A 183 39.51 8.38 3.13
CA LYS A 183 40.72 7.59 2.94
C LYS A 183 40.36 6.17 2.49
N MET A 184 41.04 5.69 1.44
CA MET A 184 40.77 4.40 0.84
C MET A 184 41.23 3.26 1.77
N VAL A 185 40.38 2.25 1.94
CA VAL A 185 40.75 0.96 2.52
C VAL A 185 40.99 -0.02 1.38
N PHE A 186 41.99 -0.88 1.52
CA PHE A 186 42.29 -1.94 0.55
C PHE A 186 41.87 -3.31 1.10
N PRO A 187 40.56 -3.67 1.01
CA PRO A 187 40.03 -4.88 1.60
C PRO A 187 40.41 -6.15 0.85
N GLU A 188 40.49 -7.24 1.62
CA GLU A 188 40.46 -8.62 1.12
C GLU A 188 39.01 -9.04 0.81
N VAL A 189 38.08 -8.61 1.66
CA VAL A 189 36.64 -8.90 1.59
C VAL A 189 35.87 -7.62 1.88
N SER A 190 34.80 -7.38 1.16
CA SER A 190 33.87 -6.28 1.44
C SER A 190 32.44 -6.73 1.22
N GLY A 191 31.49 -5.92 1.70
CA GLY A 191 30.11 -6.35 1.70
C GLY A 191 29.12 -5.34 2.21
N ILE A 192 27.88 -5.82 2.29
CA ILE A 192 26.72 -5.09 2.80
C ILE A 192 26.15 -5.88 3.97
N LEU A 193 25.68 -5.18 4.99
CA LEU A 193 24.99 -5.75 6.14
C LEU A 193 23.66 -5.03 6.33
N PHE A 194 22.58 -5.80 6.41
CA PHE A 194 21.26 -5.32 6.78
C PHE A 194 20.93 -5.82 8.19
N THR A 195 20.63 -4.91 9.12
CA THR A 195 20.27 -5.29 10.51
C THR A 195 18.85 -5.86 10.63
N ALA A 196 18.06 -5.78 9.56
CA ALA A 196 16.84 -6.54 9.37
C ALA A 196 16.92 -7.33 8.07
N ASP A 197 16.33 -8.53 8.02
CA ASP A 197 16.31 -9.34 6.81
C ASP A 197 15.52 -8.61 5.71
N PRO A 198 16.15 -8.27 4.56
CA PRO A 198 15.52 -7.49 3.51
C PRO A 198 14.39 -8.25 2.79
N VAL A 199 14.32 -9.58 2.94
CA VAL A 199 13.29 -10.41 2.32
C VAL A 199 12.09 -10.56 3.25
N THR A 200 12.33 -10.99 4.49
CA THR A 200 11.25 -11.30 5.44
C THR A 200 10.82 -10.09 6.27
N SER A 201 11.59 -9.00 6.24
CA SER A 201 11.47 -7.82 7.12
C SER A 201 11.68 -8.11 8.61
N ASN A 202 12.10 -9.32 8.96
CA ASN A 202 12.35 -9.71 10.35
C ASN A 202 13.54 -8.91 10.91
N ARG A 203 13.28 -8.10 11.94
CA ARG A 203 14.29 -7.20 12.54
C ARG A 203 15.25 -7.90 13.50
N LYS A 204 14.96 -9.13 13.92
CA LYS A 204 15.86 -9.93 14.76
C LYS A 204 16.90 -10.69 13.93
N VAL A 205 16.60 -10.97 12.67
CA VAL A 205 17.53 -11.61 11.74
C VAL A 205 18.36 -10.57 11.00
N LEU A 206 19.67 -10.71 11.06
CA LEU A 206 20.63 -9.86 10.36
C LEU A 206 21.13 -10.61 9.11
N SER A 207 21.21 -9.91 7.97
CA SER A 207 21.68 -10.46 6.70
C SER A 207 23.01 -9.83 6.30
N ILE A 208 24.01 -10.64 5.95
CA ILE A 208 25.34 -10.20 5.53
C ILE A 208 25.62 -10.74 4.13
N ASP A 209 25.87 -9.84 3.20
CA ASP A 209 26.41 -10.16 1.87
C ASP A 209 27.91 -9.87 1.87
N ALA A 210 28.73 -10.84 1.45
CA ALA A 210 30.19 -10.71 1.39
C ALA A 210 30.78 -11.23 0.08
N SER A 211 31.70 -10.46 -0.50
CA SER A 211 32.49 -10.84 -1.68
C SER A 211 33.95 -10.41 -1.56
N PHE A 212 34.81 -10.95 -2.41
CA PHE A 212 36.25 -10.63 -2.42
C PHE A 212 36.52 -9.28 -3.10
N GLY A 213 37.55 -8.57 -2.63
CA GLY A 213 37.99 -7.29 -3.19
C GLY A 213 37.12 -6.10 -2.77
N LEU A 214 37.04 -5.09 -3.64
CA LEU A 214 36.32 -3.83 -3.40
C LEU A 214 34.79 -3.98 -3.51
N GLY A 215 34.07 -3.23 -2.67
CA GLY A 215 32.60 -3.32 -2.57
C GLY A 215 31.84 -2.79 -3.79
N GLU A 216 32.51 -2.02 -4.65
CA GLU A 216 31.96 -1.49 -5.91
C GLU A 216 31.37 -2.59 -6.80
N ALA A 217 31.99 -3.78 -6.80
CA ALA A 217 31.55 -4.91 -7.59
C ALA A 217 30.16 -5.42 -7.15
N LEU A 218 29.93 -5.43 -5.83
CA LEU A 218 28.69 -5.89 -5.21
C LEU A 218 27.56 -4.88 -5.43
N VAL A 219 27.85 -3.60 -5.19
CA VAL A 219 26.87 -2.50 -5.37
C VAL A 219 26.46 -2.34 -6.84
N SER A 220 27.38 -2.62 -7.78
CA SER A 220 27.11 -2.58 -9.22
C SER A 220 26.40 -3.82 -9.76
N GLY A 221 26.19 -4.85 -8.93
CA GLY A 221 25.52 -6.10 -9.33
C GLY A 221 26.33 -6.98 -10.28
N LEU A 222 27.65 -6.78 -10.36
CA LEU A 222 28.54 -7.52 -11.28
C LEU A 222 28.96 -8.89 -10.73
N VAL A 223 28.81 -9.10 -9.41
CA VAL A 223 29.30 -10.29 -8.72
C VAL A 223 28.22 -10.90 -7.82
N ASN A 224 28.21 -12.22 -7.70
CA ASN A 224 27.43 -12.91 -6.68
C ASN A 224 28.18 -12.83 -5.34
N ALA A 225 27.47 -12.60 -4.23
CA ALA A 225 28.05 -12.63 -2.88
C ALA A 225 27.63 -13.88 -2.11
N ASP A 226 28.43 -14.25 -1.11
CA ASP A 226 27.97 -15.14 -0.05
C ASP A 226 26.94 -14.42 0.79
N ASN A 227 25.87 -15.11 1.17
CA ASN A 227 24.83 -14.57 2.04
C ASN A 227 24.80 -15.36 3.36
N TYR A 228 24.86 -14.65 4.49
CA TYR A 228 24.79 -15.21 5.83
C TYR A 228 23.60 -14.60 6.58
N LYS A 229 22.72 -15.45 7.13
CA LYS A 229 21.64 -15.02 8.01
C LYS A 229 22.01 -15.34 9.45
N VAL A 230 22.02 -14.32 10.31
CA VAL A 230 22.50 -14.43 11.70
C VAL A 230 21.40 -13.99 12.66
N LEU A 231 21.22 -14.76 13.73
CA LEU A 231 20.29 -14.47 14.82
C LEU A 231 20.96 -14.79 16.16
N SER A 232 21.22 -13.75 16.95
CA SER A 232 21.71 -13.86 18.33
C SER A 232 22.97 -14.72 18.44
N GLY A 233 23.99 -14.44 17.63
CA GLY A 233 25.26 -15.17 17.65
C GLY A 233 25.20 -16.58 17.05
N LYS A 234 24.16 -16.89 16.26
CA LYS A 234 24.03 -18.15 15.52
C LYS A 234 23.78 -17.89 14.05
N VAL A 235 24.51 -18.60 13.18
CA VAL A 235 24.24 -18.60 11.73
C VAL A 235 23.06 -19.53 11.47
N MET A 236 21.94 -18.95 11.06
CA MET A 236 20.70 -19.67 10.75
C MET A 236 20.71 -20.27 9.36
N ASP A 237 21.26 -19.53 8.40
CA ASP A 237 21.39 -19.93 7.00
C ASP A 237 22.67 -19.37 6.41
N LYS A 238 23.23 -20.11 5.45
CA LYS A 238 24.47 -19.75 4.76
C LYS A 238 24.42 -20.23 3.33
N LYS A 239 24.47 -19.29 2.40
CA LYS A 239 24.56 -19.54 0.97
C LYS A 239 25.94 -19.11 0.46
N ILE A 240 26.72 -20.09 0.02
CA ILE A 240 28.01 -19.83 -0.64
C ILE A 240 27.78 -19.72 -2.13
N SER A 241 28.12 -18.57 -2.69
CA SER A 241 27.96 -18.29 -4.12
C SER A 241 29.30 -18.38 -4.84
N THR A 242 29.27 -18.84 -6.08
CA THR A 242 30.43 -18.83 -6.96
C THR A 242 30.78 -17.38 -7.35
N LYS A 243 31.90 -16.90 -6.82
CA LYS A 243 32.44 -15.55 -7.04
C LYS A 243 33.44 -15.59 -8.19
N LYS A 244 33.01 -15.30 -9.42
CA LYS A 244 33.86 -15.40 -10.62
C LYS A 244 34.77 -14.19 -10.83
N LEU A 245 34.33 -13.01 -10.40
CA LEU A 245 34.98 -11.73 -10.64
C LEU A 245 35.15 -10.99 -9.30
N ALA A 246 36.19 -10.18 -9.20
CA ALA A 246 36.39 -9.20 -8.13
C ALA A 246 37.02 -7.92 -8.70
N ILE A 247 36.77 -6.79 -8.03
CA ILE A 247 37.41 -5.52 -8.34
C ILE A 247 38.54 -5.28 -7.36
N TYR A 248 39.72 -4.92 -7.87
CA TYR A 248 40.89 -4.59 -7.09
C TYR A 248 41.42 -3.20 -7.43
N ALA A 249 42.02 -2.54 -6.44
CA ALA A 249 42.69 -1.27 -6.63
C ALA A 249 44.01 -1.43 -7.42
N LEU A 250 44.28 -0.47 -8.32
CA LEU A 250 45.57 -0.35 -9.01
C LEU A 250 46.57 0.46 -8.16
N LYS A 251 47.87 0.18 -8.32
CA LYS A 251 48.92 0.89 -7.56
C LYS A 251 48.97 2.40 -7.85
N ASP A 252 48.74 2.79 -9.11
CA ASP A 252 48.87 4.18 -9.56
C ASP A 252 47.52 4.93 -9.61
N GLY A 253 46.49 4.38 -8.97
CA GLY A 253 45.13 4.93 -8.94
C GLY A 253 44.17 4.24 -9.91
N GLY A 254 42.88 4.27 -9.58
CA GLY A 254 41.81 3.59 -10.31
C GLY A 254 41.61 2.12 -9.91
N THR A 255 40.67 1.46 -10.55
CA THR A 255 40.27 0.08 -10.25
C THR A 255 40.39 -0.82 -11.49
N LYS A 256 40.55 -2.12 -11.26
CA LYS A 256 40.49 -3.13 -12.32
C LYS A 256 39.60 -4.29 -11.93
N GLU A 257 38.84 -4.79 -12.89
CA GLU A 257 38.16 -6.08 -12.80
C GLU A 257 39.17 -7.21 -13.04
N GLN A 258 39.08 -8.26 -12.23
CA GLN A 258 39.93 -9.44 -12.35
C GLN A 258 39.12 -10.70 -12.06
N GLU A 259 39.32 -11.74 -12.87
CA GLU A 259 38.77 -13.06 -12.58
C GLU A 259 39.42 -13.66 -11.33
N ILE A 260 38.59 -14.28 -10.50
CA ILE A 260 39.03 -15.01 -9.31
C ILE A 260 39.46 -16.41 -9.72
N GLU A 261 40.60 -16.87 -9.22
CA GLU A 261 41.13 -18.21 -9.47
C GLU A 261 40.08 -19.30 -9.14
N PRO A 262 39.91 -20.35 -9.97
CA PRO A 262 38.85 -21.36 -9.80
C PRO A 262 38.74 -21.98 -8.41
N GLU A 263 39.88 -22.17 -7.73
CA GLU A 263 39.97 -22.73 -6.38
C GLU A 263 39.40 -21.80 -5.29
N MET A 264 39.40 -20.49 -5.55
CA MET A 264 38.92 -19.45 -4.63
C MET A 264 37.45 -19.09 -4.86
N GLN A 265 36.90 -19.34 -6.06
CA GLN A 265 35.54 -18.91 -6.43
C GLN A 265 34.45 -19.46 -5.51
N ASN A 266 34.63 -20.69 -5.00
CA ASN A 266 33.68 -21.37 -4.12
C ASN A 266 34.09 -21.36 -2.64
N ARG A 267 35.15 -20.62 -2.29
CA ARG A 267 35.50 -20.42 -0.88
C ARG A 267 34.54 -19.44 -0.23
N GLN A 268 34.27 -19.70 1.04
CA GLN A 268 33.55 -18.79 1.92
C GLN A 268 34.38 -17.53 2.16
N ALA A 269 33.75 -16.36 2.01
CA ALA A 269 34.40 -15.06 2.14
C ALA A 269 34.74 -14.70 3.61
N LEU A 270 33.87 -15.01 4.57
CA LEU A 270 34.06 -14.68 5.98
C LEU A 270 34.11 -15.92 6.86
N ARG A 271 35.00 -15.94 7.85
CA ARG A 271 35.02 -16.96 8.91
C ARG A 271 33.85 -16.77 9.88
N SER A 272 33.47 -17.82 10.60
CA SER A 272 32.34 -17.76 11.55
C SER A 272 32.53 -16.71 12.65
N GLU A 273 33.75 -16.55 13.17
CA GLU A 273 34.09 -15.54 14.17
C GLU A 273 33.93 -14.12 13.61
N GLN A 274 34.31 -13.92 12.35
CA GLN A 274 34.18 -12.64 11.65
C GLN A 274 32.71 -12.29 11.40
N ILE A 275 31.86 -13.28 11.10
CA ILE A 275 30.42 -13.11 10.95
C ILE A 275 29.79 -12.59 12.25
N PHE A 276 30.13 -13.18 13.39
CA PHE A 276 29.60 -12.75 14.69
C PHE A 276 30.14 -11.40 15.14
N GLN A 277 31.41 -11.10 14.86
CA GLN A 277 31.96 -9.77 15.12
C GLN A 277 31.19 -8.70 14.33
N LEU A 278 30.88 -8.98 13.07
CA LEU A 278 30.15 -8.05 12.22
C LEU A 278 28.67 -7.91 12.65
N GLU A 279 28.02 -8.99 13.09
CA GLU A 279 26.69 -8.94 13.71
C GLU A 279 26.66 -7.97 14.90
N GLN A 280 27.63 -8.10 15.82
CA GLN A 280 27.72 -7.22 17.00
C GLN A 280 27.93 -5.75 16.61
N MET A 281 28.79 -5.48 15.62
CA MET A 281 28.98 -4.13 15.10
C MET A 281 27.70 -3.57 14.47
N GLY A 282 27.01 -4.37 13.66
CA GLY A 282 25.74 -3.98 13.02
C GLY A 282 24.66 -3.63 14.05
N ARG A 283 24.46 -4.49 15.06
CA ARG A 283 23.49 -4.25 16.15
C ARG A 283 23.82 -3.00 16.96
N LYS A 284 25.10 -2.74 17.22
CA LYS A 284 25.55 -1.52 17.91
C LYS A 284 25.25 -0.26 17.12
N ILE A 285 25.43 -0.31 15.79
CA ILE A 285 25.13 0.82 14.90
C ILE A 285 23.61 1.05 14.85
N GLU A 286 22.81 -0.01 14.71
CA GLU A 286 21.35 0.06 14.78
C GLU A 286 20.84 0.68 16.09
N GLU A 287 21.41 0.27 17.23
CA GLU A 287 21.07 0.82 18.55
C GLU A 287 21.34 2.33 18.62
N HIS A 288 22.48 2.78 18.08
CA HIS A 288 22.83 4.21 18.04
C HIS A 288 21.87 5.03 17.19
N PHE A 289 21.47 4.52 16.01
CA PHE A 289 20.52 5.22 15.13
C PHE A 289 19.05 5.01 15.52
N GLY A 290 18.75 4.05 16.39
CA GLY A 290 17.39 3.73 16.84
C GLY A 290 16.48 3.13 15.78
N CYS A 291 17.03 2.69 14.63
CA CYS A 291 16.27 2.09 13.54
C CYS A 291 17.16 1.15 12.69
N PRO A 292 16.57 0.16 12.00
CA PRO A 292 17.34 -0.77 11.17
C PRO A 292 18.20 -0.08 10.11
N GLN A 293 19.43 -0.57 9.95
CA GLN A 293 20.46 0.02 9.10
C GLN A 293 20.88 -0.92 7.97
N ASP A 294 21.18 -0.31 6.83
CA ASP A 294 21.94 -0.84 5.70
C ASP A 294 23.36 -0.27 5.78
N ILE A 295 24.35 -1.15 5.96
CA ILE A 295 25.72 -0.82 6.33
C ILE A 295 26.68 -1.39 5.30
N GLU A 296 27.50 -0.54 4.71
CA GLU A 296 28.62 -0.96 3.86
C GLU A 296 29.88 -1.11 4.70
N TRP A 297 30.58 -2.22 4.53
CA TRP A 297 31.75 -2.56 5.32
C TRP A 297 32.88 -3.17 4.47
N CYS A 298 34.09 -3.10 5.00
CA CYS A 298 35.32 -3.63 4.40
C CYS A 298 36.14 -4.36 5.47
N LEU A 299 36.79 -5.46 5.10
CA LEU A 299 37.69 -6.25 5.94
C LEU A 299 39.10 -6.19 5.34
N ALA A 300 40.04 -5.62 6.09
CA ALA A 300 41.45 -5.56 5.72
C ALA A 300 42.30 -5.98 6.92
N GLN A 301 43.22 -6.94 6.74
CA GLN A 301 44.10 -7.41 7.81
C GLN A 301 43.33 -7.79 9.09
N ASP A 302 42.26 -8.58 8.94
CA ASP A 302 41.36 -8.98 10.03
C ASP A 302 40.67 -7.84 10.81
N THR A 303 40.69 -6.62 10.26
CA THR A 303 40.04 -5.45 10.85
C THR A 303 38.87 -4.98 9.99
N PHE A 304 37.69 -4.83 10.60
CA PHE A 304 36.50 -4.29 9.95
C PHE A 304 36.49 -2.77 9.97
N TYR A 305 36.19 -2.18 8.81
CA TYR A 305 35.95 -0.75 8.62
C TYR A 305 34.53 -0.54 8.11
N ILE A 306 33.80 0.40 8.69
CA ILE A 306 32.49 0.82 8.24
C ILE A 306 32.66 2.02 7.33
N VAL A 307 32.20 1.90 6.09
CA VAL A 307 32.38 2.91 5.05
C VAL A 307 31.08 3.64 4.72
N GLN A 308 29.93 3.13 5.14
CA GLN A 308 28.63 3.82 5.04
C GLN A 308 27.62 3.17 5.99
N SER A 309 26.64 3.95 6.47
CA SER A 309 25.41 3.44 7.09
C SER A 309 24.25 4.32 6.66
N ARG A 310 23.07 3.73 6.47
CA ARG A 310 21.82 4.43 6.17
C ARG A 310 20.61 3.67 6.72
N PRO A 311 19.50 4.35 7.04
CA PRO A 311 18.29 3.67 7.48
C PRO A 311 17.65 2.83 6.37
N ILE A 312 17.11 1.67 6.71
CA ILE A 312 16.31 0.84 5.79
C ILE A 312 14.90 1.45 5.67
N THR A 313 14.58 2.03 4.52
CA THR A 313 13.31 2.75 4.29
C THR A 313 12.19 1.88 3.70
N THR A 314 12.48 0.63 3.33
CA THR A 314 11.52 -0.29 2.71
C THR A 314 10.71 -1.11 3.71
N LEU A 315 11.11 -1.14 4.99
CA LEU A 315 10.44 -1.97 5.99
C LEU A 315 9.07 -1.40 6.37
N TYR A 316 8.07 -2.26 6.42
CA TYR A 316 6.76 -1.89 6.98
C TYR A 316 6.89 -1.64 8.49
N PRO A 317 6.36 -0.54 9.05
CA PRO A 317 6.46 -0.24 10.48
C PRO A 317 5.70 -1.26 11.33
N ILE A 318 6.19 -1.53 12.55
CA ILE A 318 5.57 -2.51 13.45
C ILE A 318 4.44 -1.84 14.25
N PRO A 319 3.29 -2.50 14.45
CA PRO A 319 2.28 -2.04 15.40
C PRO A 319 2.85 -1.99 16.82
N LYS A 320 2.69 -0.86 17.52
CA LYS A 320 3.27 -0.69 18.87
C LYS A 320 2.46 -1.46 19.92
N ALA A 321 3.06 -2.52 20.48
CA ALA A 321 2.56 -3.21 21.66
C ALA A 321 2.82 -2.42 22.95
N LYS A 322 2.19 -2.83 24.06
CA LYS A 322 2.44 -2.27 25.40
C LYS A 322 3.48 -3.05 26.20
N ASP A 323 3.93 -4.18 25.67
CA ASP A 323 4.88 -5.10 26.28
C ASP A 323 5.90 -5.60 25.23
N GLU A 324 6.82 -6.45 25.65
CA GLU A 324 7.89 -7.01 24.81
C GLU A 324 7.63 -8.46 24.37
N GLU A 325 6.41 -8.97 24.55
CA GLU A 325 6.07 -10.34 24.19
C GLU A 325 5.95 -10.51 22.66
N ASN A 326 5.91 -11.78 22.23
CA ASN A 326 5.68 -12.10 20.83
C ASN A 326 4.22 -11.87 20.46
N HIS A 327 3.97 -11.01 19.48
CA HIS A 327 2.63 -10.74 18.97
C HIS A 327 2.49 -11.10 17.49
N VAL A 328 1.27 -11.50 17.11
CA VAL A 328 0.87 -11.70 15.72
C VAL A 328 -0.32 -10.80 15.41
N TYR A 329 -0.15 -9.94 14.42
CA TYR A 329 -1.14 -8.96 14.00
C TYR A 329 -1.71 -9.29 12.62
N LEU A 330 -3.03 -9.21 12.48
CA LEU A 330 -3.75 -9.33 11.22
C LEU A 330 -4.15 -7.96 10.68
N SER A 331 -4.00 -7.78 9.37
CA SER A 331 -4.38 -6.54 8.69
C SER A 331 -5.90 -6.38 8.57
N VAL A 332 -6.44 -5.31 9.17
CA VAL A 332 -7.86 -4.93 8.99
C VAL A 332 -8.11 -4.47 7.56
N GLY A 333 -7.13 -3.83 6.92
CA GLY A 333 -7.25 -3.37 5.53
C GLY A 333 -7.52 -4.51 4.54
N HIS A 334 -6.83 -5.65 4.70
CA HIS A 334 -7.12 -6.84 3.91
C HIS A 334 -8.52 -7.38 4.18
N GLN A 335 -8.97 -7.43 5.43
CA GLN A 335 -10.34 -7.88 5.77
C GLN A 335 -11.42 -6.94 5.22
N GLN A 336 -11.16 -5.63 5.19
CA GLN A 336 -12.07 -4.60 4.67
C GLN A 336 -11.92 -4.36 3.17
N MET A 337 -10.99 -5.04 2.49
CA MET A 337 -10.67 -4.83 1.08
C MET A 337 -10.30 -3.37 0.76
N MET A 338 -9.56 -2.74 1.66
CA MET A 338 -9.09 -1.35 1.55
C MET A 338 -7.69 -1.28 2.18
N THR A 339 -6.67 -1.41 1.34
CA THR A 339 -5.25 -1.46 1.77
C THR A 339 -4.54 -0.12 1.71
N ASP A 340 -5.20 0.91 1.19
CA ASP A 340 -4.71 2.28 1.22
C ASP A 340 -4.53 2.79 2.66
N PRO A 341 -3.64 3.77 2.88
CA PRO A 341 -3.53 4.39 4.19
C PRO A 341 -4.76 5.24 4.51
N LEU A 342 -5.14 5.25 5.77
CA LEU A 342 -6.17 6.12 6.33
C LEU A 342 -5.52 7.37 6.90
N LYS A 343 -6.18 8.52 6.73
CA LYS A 343 -5.80 9.74 7.46
C LYS A 343 -6.17 9.63 8.95
N PRO A 344 -5.48 10.36 9.85
CA PRO A 344 -5.70 10.31 11.29
C PRO A 344 -7.17 10.36 11.73
N LEU A 345 -7.98 11.28 11.16
CA LEU A 345 -9.38 11.42 11.54
C LEU A 345 -10.21 10.18 11.18
N GLY A 346 -10.02 9.66 9.97
CA GLY A 346 -10.69 8.44 9.50
C GLY A 346 -10.29 7.22 10.32
N MET A 347 -9.01 7.13 10.67
CA MET A 347 -8.50 6.07 11.54
C MET A 347 -9.13 6.12 12.94
N SER A 348 -9.19 7.30 13.58
CA SER A 348 -9.81 7.43 14.91
C SER A 348 -11.29 7.07 14.91
N LEU A 349 -12.04 7.44 13.87
CA LEU A 349 -13.46 7.08 13.76
C LEU A 349 -13.68 5.57 13.55
N MET A 350 -12.81 4.92 12.77
CA MET A 350 -12.85 3.46 12.64
C MET A 350 -12.55 2.74 13.96
N GLU A 351 -11.64 3.27 14.78
CA GLU A 351 -11.36 2.75 16.11
C GLU A 351 -12.54 2.92 17.05
N LEU A 352 -13.17 4.10 17.06
CA LEU A 352 -14.32 4.39 17.90
C LEU A 352 -15.49 3.44 17.63
N ILE A 353 -15.65 2.90 16.41
CA ILE A 353 -16.72 1.96 16.03
C ILE A 353 -16.32 0.50 16.23
N SER A 354 -15.03 0.19 16.19
CA SER A 354 -14.53 -1.17 16.30
C SER A 354 -14.81 -1.78 17.67
N PHE A 355 -14.96 -3.12 17.70
CA PHE A 355 -14.81 -3.89 18.92
C PHE A 355 -13.34 -4.26 19.15
N GLY A 356 -12.92 -4.11 20.40
CA GLY A 356 -11.55 -4.41 20.82
C GLY A 356 -10.55 -3.32 20.42
N HIS A 357 -9.34 -3.46 20.95
CA HIS A 357 -8.24 -2.55 20.65
C HIS A 357 -7.75 -2.76 19.21
N ARG A 358 -7.48 -1.66 18.50
CA ARG A 358 -6.82 -1.69 17.18
C ARG A 358 -5.40 -1.17 17.33
N PHE A 359 -4.49 -1.79 16.58
CA PHE A 359 -3.10 -1.36 16.53
C PHE A 359 -2.85 -0.61 15.22
N LYS A 360 -2.03 0.44 15.27
CA LYS A 360 -1.74 1.31 14.12
C LYS A 360 -0.34 1.04 13.62
N ALA A 361 -0.21 0.89 12.30
CA ALA A 361 1.09 0.85 11.65
C ALA A 361 0.97 1.29 10.18
N GLY A 362 1.84 2.21 9.76
CA GLY A 362 1.96 2.61 8.35
C GLY A 362 0.68 3.21 7.78
N GLY A 363 -0.10 3.93 8.58
CA GLY A 363 -1.39 4.47 8.15
C GLY A 363 -2.53 3.45 8.10
N ARG A 364 -2.35 2.21 8.58
CA ARG A 364 -3.37 1.14 8.57
C ARG A 364 -3.64 0.59 9.97
N LEU A 365 -4.77 -0.11 10.09
CA LEU A 365 -5.22 -0.76 11.31
C LEU A 365 -4.95 -2.27 11.30
N PHE A 366 -4.61 -2.79 12.46
CA PHE A 366 -4.31 -4.20 12.72
C PHE A 366 -5.02 -4.70 13.97
N VAL A 367 -5.22 -6.02 14.05
CA VAL A 367 -5.79 -6.73 15.19
C VAL A 367 -4.78 -7.73 15.72
N ASP A 368 -4.53 -7.72 17.02
CA ASP A 368 -3.70 -8.73 17.67
C ASP A 368 -4.52 -10.02 17.86
N VAL A 369 -4.02 -11.14 17.31
CA VAL A 369 -4.64 -12.46 17.41
C VAL A 369 -3.80 -13.46 18.20
N THR A 370 -2.76 -12.99 18.89
CA THR A 370 -1.80 -13.82 19.66
C THR A 370 -2.51 -14.77 20.62
N GLN A 371 -3.44 -14.25 21.43
CA GLN A 371 -4.19 -15.06 22.39
C GLN A 371 -5.09 -16.11 21.70
N MET A 372 -5.65 -15.78 20.54
CA MET A 372 -6.44 -16.73 19.76
C MET A 372 -5.56 -17.84 19.17
N LEU A 373 -4.30 -17.55 18.84
CA LEU A 373 -3.34 -18.54 18.37
C LEU A 373 -2.77 -19.40 19.50
N ALA A 374 -2.75 -18.92 20.75
CA ALA A 374 -2.15 -19.63 21.87
C ALA A 374 -2.93 -20.89 22.30
N SER A 375 -4.27 -20.89 22.21
CA SER A 375 -5.11 -22.05 22.54
C SER A 375 -5.48 -22.89 21.29
N PRO A 376 -5.41 -24.24 21.35
CA PRO A 376 -5.73 -25.10 20.20
C PRO A 376 -7.14 -24.90 19.63
N ASP A 377 -8.14 -24.72 20.50
CA ASP A 377 -9.55 -24.57 20.08
C ASP A 377 -9.79 -23.23 19.40
N SER A 378 -9.29 -22.12 19.97
CA SER A 378 -9.39 -20.80 19.38
C SER A 378 -8.56 -20.69 18.10
N ARG A 379 -7.40 -21.35 18.05
CA ARG A 379 -6.52 -21.41 16.86
C ARG A 379 -7.26 -22.08 15.71
N LYS A 380 -7.86 -23.25 15.97
CA LYS A 380 -8.65 -23.97 14.96
C LYS A 380 -9.82 -23.13 14.45
N MET A 381 -10.51 -22.43 15.35
CA MET A 381 -11.62 -21.53 14.97
C MET A 381 -11.13 -20.38 14.09
N LEU A 382 -10.03 -19.71 14.47
CA LEU A 382 -9.44 -18.61 13.71
C LEU A 382 -9.03 -19.07 12.30
N LEU A 383 -8.29 -20.18 12.21
CA LEU A 383 -7.81 -20.72 10.93
C LEU A 383 -8.95 -21.17 10.01
N ASN A 384 -10.02 -21.74 10.57
CA ASN A 384 -11.20 -22.12 9.80
C ASN A 384 -11.91 -20.90 9.24
N ASN A 385 -12.11 -19.86 10.06
CA ASN A 385 -12.72 -18.61 9.61
C ASN A 385 -11.86 -17.94 8.54
N MET A 386 -10.54 -17.81 8.75
CA MET A 386 -9.64 -17.21 7.76
C MET A 386 -9.59 -18.04 6.48
N GLY A 387 -9.57 -19.37 6.55
CA GLY A 387 -9.56 -20.23 5.37
C GLY A 387 -10.77 -20.06 4.46
N GLN A 388 -11.92 -19.68 5.00
CA GLN A 388 -13.13 -19.40 4.23
C GLN A 388 -13.13 -18.00 3.60
N HIS A 389 -12.45 -17.03 4.22
CA HIS A 389 -12.52 -15.63 3.82
C HIS A 389 -11.26 -15.14 3.09
N ASP A 390 -10.07 -15.46 3.59
CA ASP A 390 -8.76 -15.11 3.02
C ASP A 390 -7.77 -16.30 3.20
N PRO A 391 -7.68 -17.20 2.21
CA PRO A 391 -6.79 -18.36 2.26
C PRO A 391 -5.30 -18.00 2.37
N LEU A 392 -4.88 -16.85 1.82
CA LEU A 392 -3.49 -16.40 1.90
C LEU A 392 -3.15 -15.96 3.33
N MET A 393 -4.07 -15.28 4.01
CA MET A 393 -3.90 -14.95 5.42
C MET A 393 -3.84 -16.18 6.30
N LYS A 394 -4.64 -17.22 6.00
CA LYS A 394 -4.55 -18.52 6.69
C LYS A 394 -3.18 -19.16 6.49
N ASP A 395 -2.69 -19.22 5.26
CA ASP A 395 -1.39 -19.86 4.96
C ASP A 395 -0.23 -19.08 5.62
N ALA A 396 -0.26 -17.74 5.57
CA ALA A 396 0.70 -16.90 6.29
C ALA A 396 0.68 -17.14 7.82
N LEU A 397 -0.49 -17.36 8.43
CA LEU A 397 -0.60 -17.74 9.84
C LEU A 397 -0.03 -19.13 10.12
N MET A 398 -0.23 -20.09 9.21
CA MET A 398 0.33 -21.44 9.34
C MET A 398 1.86 -21.39 9.37
N THR A 399 2.50 -20.57 8.53
CA THR A 399 3.95 -20.36 8.53
C THR A 399 4.48 -19.89 9.89
N ILE A 400 3.72 -19.06 10.61
CA ILE A 400 4.09 -18.62 11.97
C ILE A 400 3.92 -19.76 12.98
N ILE A 401 2.82 -20.51 12.89
CA ILE A 401 2.50 -21.62 13.80
C ILE A 401 3.55 -22.73 13.70
N GLU A 402 4.02 -23.05 12.49
CA GLU A 402 5.03 -24.08 12.25
C GLU A 402 6.41 -23.74 12.84
N ARG A 403 6.67 -22.47 13.17
CA ARG A 403 7.95 -21.98 13.73
C ARG A 403 7.97 -21.84 15.25
N ASP A 404 6.92 -22.28 15.96
CA ASP A 404 6.79 -22.14 17.43
C ASP A 404 6.98 -20.69 17.95
N PHE A 405 6.62 -19.68 17.14
CA PHE A 405 6.77 -18.26 17.50
C PHE A 405 5.90 -17.86 18.70
N ILE A 406 4.76 -18.53 18.88
CA ILE A 406 3.80 -18.31 19.97
C ILE A 406 3.83 -19.50 20.91
N LYS A 407 4.12 -19.24 22.20
CA LYS A 407 4.05 -20.28 23.24
C LYS A 407 2.61 -20.78 23.36
N CYS A 408 2.42 -22.08 23.14
CA CYS A 408 1.12 -22.72 23.38
C CYS A 408 0.83 -22.73 24.88
N LEU A 409 -0.36 -22.29 25.27
CA LEU A 409 -0.81 -22.50 26.64
C LEU A 409 -1.09 -24.01 26.83
N PRO A 410 -0.74 -24.60 27.99
CA PRO A 410 -1.19 -25.95 28.32
C PRO A 410 -2.71 -26.03 28.18
N ASN A 411 -3.25 -27.22 27.88
CA ASN A 411 -4.68 -27.47 27.86
C ASN A 411 -5.27 -27.33 29.27
N ASP A 412 -5.42 -26.10 29.76
CA ASP A 412 -6.16 -25.80 30.96
C ASP A 412 -7.64 -25.91 30.63
N LYS A 413 -8.16 -27.09 30.95
CA LYS A 413 -9.59 -27.28 31.17
C LYS A 413 -10.02 -26.28 32.26
N LYS A 414 -10.70 -25.22 31.82
CA LYS A 414 -11.48 -24.26 32.62
C LYS A 414 -10.68 -23.39 33.59
N GLU A 415 -10.46 -22.14 33.17
CA GLU A 415 -10.89 -21.01 34.00
C GLU A 415 -11.76 -20.08 33.14
N GLN A 416 -12.95 -19.79 33.65
CA GLN A 416 -13.89 -18.85 33.05
C GLN A 416 -13.27 -17.45 33.09
N SER A 417 -12.90 -16.92 31.92
CA SER A 417 -12.88 -15.46 31.77
C SER A 417 -14.33 -15.00 31.58
N ASP A 418 -14.91 -14.45 32.65
CA ASP A 418 -16.08 -13.58 32.56
C ASP A 418 -15.72 -12.39 31.67
N GLY A 419 -16.21 -12.43 30.44
CA GLY A 419 -15.83 -11.47 29.40
C GLY A 419 -16.41 -11.85 28.04
N ASN A 420 -17.74 -11.96 27.98
CA ASN A 420 -18.58 -11.80 26.79
C ASN A 420 -18.00 -12.26 25.43
N SER A 421 -17.43 -13.46 25.38
CA SER A 421 -17.10 -14.11 24.11
C SER A 421 -18.40 -14.66 23.52
N ASN A 422 -18.96 -13.91 22.57
CA ASN A 422 -20.10 -14.30 21.75
C ASN A 422 -19.86 -15.68 21.13
N LYS A 423 -20.36 -16.74 21.80
CA LYS A 423 -20.75 -17.97 21.13
C LYS A 423 -21.90 -17.62 20.18
N LEU A 424 -21.58 -17.15 18.98
CA LEU A 424 -22.51 -17.13 17.86
C LEU A 424 -22.68 -18.55 17.31
N LYS A 425 -23.16 -19.48 18.14
CA LYS A 425 -24.14 -20.44 17.62
C LYS A 425 -25.46 -19.70 17.70
N PRO A 426 -26.21 -19.54 16.59
CA PRO A 426 -27.58 -19.06 16.73
C PRO A 426 -28.27 -20.01 17.70
N PRO A 427 -28.97 -19.52 18.74
CA PRO A 427 -29.88 -20.38 19.48
C PRO A 427 -30.79 -21.05 18.45
N ALA A 428 -31.11 -22.33 18.64
CA ALA A 428 -32.00 -23.05 17.71
C ALA A 428 -33.32 -22.27 17.45
N ASP A 429 -33.73 -21.43 18.40
CA ASP A 429 -34.84 -20.48 18.30
C ASP A 429 -34.68 -19.36 17.26
N SER A 430 -33.46 -18.85 16.99
CA SER A 430 -33.29 -17.74 16.02
C SER A 430 -33.31 -18.19 14.57
N ARG A 431 -32.88 -19.43 14.27
CA ARG A 431 -33.04 -20.02 12.93
C ARG A 431 -34.51 -20.24 12.58
N ALA A 432 -35.28 -20.80 13.52
CA ALA A 432 -36.71 -21.04 13.35
C ALA A 432 -37.53 -19.73 13.19
N GLN A 433 -37.14 -18.64 13.86
CA GLN A 433 -37.79 -17.33 13.69
C GLN A 433 -37.47 -16.67 12.34
N ILE A 434 -36.23 -16.80 11.84
CA ILE A 434 -35.79 -16.20 10.56
C ILE A 434 -36.40 -16.93 9.36
N GLU A 435 -36.56 -18.26 9.43
CA GLU A 435 -37.19 -19.07 8.39
C GLU A 435 -38.68 -18.73 8.15
N SER A 436 -39.32 -17.98 9.06
CA SER A 436 -40.78 -17.78 9.05
C SER A 436 -41.28 -16.37 8.68
N ASN A 437 -40.40 -15.36 8.53
CA ASN A 437 -40.85 -13.97 8.30
C ASN A 437 -40.10 -13.23 7.16
N PRO A 438 -40.72 -13.09 5.97
CA PRO A 438 -40.12 -12.37 4.85
C PRO A 438 -40.07 -10.84 5.03
N SER A 439 -40.75 -10.25 6.03
CA SER A 439 -40.74 -8.79 6.25
C SER A 439 -39.49 -8.26 6.95
N ILE A 440 -38.71 -9.14 7.61
CA ILE A 440 -37.59 -8.73 8.47
C ILE A 440 -36.61 -7.80 7.76
N VAL A 441 -36.25 -8.12 6.51
CA VAL A 441 -35.32 -7.29 5.72
C VAL A 441 -35.88 -5.88 5.49
N SER A 442 -37.16 -5.76 5.12
CA SER A 442 -37.80 -4.46 4.90
C SER A 442 -37.85 -3.64 6.19
N ASP A 443 -38.15 -4.28 7.31
CA ASP A 443 -38.23 -3.62 8.62
C ASP A 443 -36.85 -3.11 9.08
N LEU A 444 -35.79 -3.91 8.89
CA LEU A 444 -34.41 -3.51 9.18
C LEU A 444 -33.95 -2.35 8.29
N ILE A 445 -34.27 -2.38 7.00
CA ILE A 445 -33.97 -1.29 6.05
C ILE A 445 -34.66 0.01 6.50
N LYS A 446 -35.96 -0.04 6.79
CA LYS A 446 -36.74 1.11 7.27
C LYS A 446 -36.22 1.67 8.58
N LYS A 447 -35.85 0.79 9.54
CA LYS A 447 -35.24 1.18 10.82
C LYS A 447 -33.95 1.97 10.60
N SER A 448 -33.07 1.49 9.72
CA SER A 448 -31.83 2.17 9.38
C SER A 448 -32.07 3.51 8.68
N GLN A 449 -33.01 3.59 7.73
CA GLN A 449 -33.37 4.85 7.05
C GLN A 449 -33.90 5.90 8.03
N ARG A 450 -34.83 5.51 8.91
CA ARG A 450 -35.37 6.39 9.96
C ARG A 450 -34.26 6.91 10.88
N SER A 451 -33.37 6.03 11.31
CA SER A 451 -32.25 6.40 12.18
C SER A 451 -31.29 7.41 11.54
N ILE A 452 -31.05 7.31 10.23
CA ILE A 452 -30.23 8.29 9.49
C ILE A 452 -30.95 9.64 9.40
N GLU A 453 -32.26 9.63 9.17
CA GLU A 453 -33.07 10.86 9.10
C GLU A 453 -33.13 11.57 10.46
N GLU A 454 -33.32 10.82 11.55
CA GLU A 454 -33.23 11.34 12.92
C GLU A 454 -31.86 11.95 13.20
N LEU A 455 -30.76 11.30 12.77
CA LEU A 455 -29.42 11.89 12.86
C LEU A 455 -29.33 13.21 12.09
N LYS A 456 -29.79 13.25 10.83
CA LYS A 456 -29.76 14.47 9.99
C LYS A 456 -30.51 15.63 10.63
N GLN A 457 -31.58 15.36 11.39
CA GLN A 457 -32.34 16.37 12.11
C GLN A 457 -31.66 16.79 13.42
N ASN A 458 -31.23 15.82 14.24
CA ASN A 458 -30.67 16.08 15.57
C ASN A 458 -29.30 16.76 15.54
N ILE A 459 -28.52 16.54 14.48
CA ILE A 459 -27.22 17.20 14.29
C ILE A 459 -27.37 18.66 13.84
N GLN A 460 -28.53 19.06 13.33
CA GLN A 460 -28.77 20.45 12.91
C GLN A 460 -28.71 21.38 14.12
N GLY A 461 -27.97 22.48 13.98
CA GLY A 461 -27.80 23.48 15.04
C GLY A 461 -26.78 23.09 16.12
N LYS A 462 -26.16 21.91 16.06
CA LYS A 462 -24.97 21.58 16.87
C LYS A 462 -23.72 22.24 16.28
N SER A 463 -22.87 22.80 17.14
CA SER A 463 -21.60 23.43 16.74
C SER A 463 -20.57 23.35 17.86
N GLY A 464 -19.30 23.64 17.55
CA GLY A 464 -18.23 23.64 18.54
C GLY A 464 -18.05 22.27 19.21
N THR A 465 -17.73 22.25 20.50
CA THR A 465 -17.54 21.01 21.26
C THR A 465 -18.82 20.18 21.37
N ASP A 466 -20.00 20.82 21.40
CA ASP A 466 -21.29 20.14 21.49
C ASP A 466 -21.56 19.25 20.27
N LEU A 467 -21.06 19.64 19.08
CA LEU A 467 -21.15 18.80 17.89
C LEU A 467 -20.26 17.55 18.02
N ILE A 468 -19.04 17.72 18.51
CA ILE A 468 -18.09 16.62 18.66
C ILE A 468 -18.60 15.61 19.70
N ASP A 469 -19.12 16.10 20.82
CA ASP A 469 -19.71 15.28 21.87
C ASP A 469 -20.98 14.55 21.38
N PHE A 470 -21.82 15.23 20.59
CA PHE A 470 -22.98 14.60 19.94
C PHE A 470 -22.58 13.47 18.98
N ILE A 471 -21.53 13.65 18.17
CA ILE A 471 -21.04 12.59 17.28
C ILE A 471 -20.57 11.36 18.08
N LEU A 472 -19.92 11.56 19.25
CA LEU A 472 -19.51 10.45 20.12
C LEU A 472 -20.70 9.66 20.67
N GLU A 473 -21.77 10.37 21.07
CA GLU A 473 -23.02 9.76 21.52
C GLU A 473 -23.67 8.95 20.39
N ASP A 474 -23.78 9.54 19.21
CA ASP A 474 -24.42 8.91 18.05
C ASP A 474 -23.60 7.75 17.45
N ILE A 475 -22.28 7.71 17.67
CA ILE A 475 -21.46 6.52 17.38
C ILE A 475 -21.92 5.30 18.21
N GLN A 476 -22.43 5.49 19.43
CA GLN A 476 -23.00 4.37 20.21
C GLN A 476 -24.29 3.84 19.56
N GLU A 477 -25.11 4.73 19.00
CA GLU A 477 -26.28 4.34 18.23
C GLU A 477 -25.90 3.59 16.96
N LEU A 478 -24.89 4.09 16.23
CA LEU A 478 -24.33 3.40 15.07
C LEU A 478 -23.84 2.00 15.42
N LYS A 479 -23.14 1.81 16.55
CA LYS A 479 -22.74 0.48 17.04
C LYS A 479 -23.95 -0.42 17.30
N ARG A 480 -25.00 0.10 17.96
CA ARG A 480 -26.22 -0.66 18.24
C ARG A 480 -26.88 -1.18 16.97
N ILE A 481 -26.86 -0.40 15.90
CA ILE A 481 -27.42 -0.76 14.59
C ILE A 481 -26.52 -1.77 13.86
N LEU A 482 -25.22 -1.49 13.78
CA LEU A 482 -24.26 -2.33 13.07
C LEU A 482 -24.12 -3.73 13.67
N PHE A 483 -24.23 -3.83 14.99
CA PHE A 483 -24.05 -5.07 15.73
C PHE A 483 -25.37 -5.61 16.28
N ASP A 484 -26.50 -5.22 15.67
CA ASP A 484 -27.82 -5.77 15.97
C ASP A 484 -27.79 -7.30 15.69
N PRO A 485 -28.04 -8.15 16.70
CA PRO A 485 -28.03 -9.60 16.53
C PRO A 485 -29.03 -10.09 15.47
N GLN A 486 -30.17 -9.41 15.32
CA GLN A 486 -31.17 -9.75 14.31
C GLN A 486 -30.63 -9.45 12.91
N SER A 487 -30.00 -8.28 12.73
CA SER A 487 -29.34 -7.91 11.46
C SER A 487 -28.27 -8.95 11.08
N SER A 488 -27.42 -9.31 12.05
CA SER A 488 -26.36 -10.31 11.87
C SER A 488 -26.90 -11.68 11.48
N ALA A 489 -27.96 -12.12 12.14
CA ALA A 489 -28.53 -13.44 11.89
C ALA A 489 -29.16 -13.56 10.49
N VAL A 490 -29.74 -12.49 9.93
CA VAL A 490 -30.34 -12.46 8.58
C VAL A 490 -29.29 -12.76 7.50
N PHE A 491 -28.21 -11.98 7.43
CA PHE A 491 -27.22 -12.20 6.37
C PHE A 491 -26.38 -13.46 6.63
N MET A 492 -26.16 -13.85 7.90
CA MET A 492 -25.48 -15.11 8.22
C MET A 492 -26.30 -16.34 7.81
N ALA A 493 -27.63 -16.29 7.87
CA ALA A 493 -28.49 -17.36 7.37
C ALA A 493 -28.26 -17.59 5.86
N ALA A 494 -28.23 -16.52 5.06
CA ALA A 494 -27.98 -16.59 3.63
C ALA A 494 -26.57 -17.09 3.27
N ILE A 495 -25.55 -16.65 4.02
CA ILE A 495 -24.16 -17.10 3.83
C ILE A 495 -24.05 -18.60 4.12
N ASN A 496 -24.62 -19.06 5.24
CA ASN A 496 -24.62 -20.48 5.59
C ASN A 496 -25.39 -21.32 4.56
N ALA A 497 -26.52 -20.83 4.05
CA ALA A 497 -27.27 -21.50 2.99
C ALA A 497 -26.47 -21.59 1.69
N SER A 498 -25.74 -20.54 1.32
CA SER A 498 -24.86 -20.54 0.14
C SER A 498 -23.74 -21.57 0.26
N HIS A 499 -23.12 -21.67 1.44
CA HIS A 499 -22.08 -22.67 1.71
C HIS A 499 -22.65 -24.09 1.62
N TRP A 500 -23.80 -24.32 2.27
CA TRP A 500 -24.49 -25.61 2.26
C TRP A 500 -24.84 -26.05 0.83
N ILE A 501 -25.37 -25.14 -0.01
CA ILE A 501 -25.68 -25.46 -1.41
C ILE A 501 -24.42 -25.85 -2.16
N ASN A 502 -23.34 -25.08 -2.05
CA ASN A 502 -22.10 -25.40 -2.77
C ASN A 502 -21.52 -26.75 -2.34
N GLU A 503 -21.53 -27.07 -1.04
CA GLU A 503 -21.07 -28.36 -0.53
C GLU A 503 -21.95 -29.52 -1.03
N LYS A 504 -23.27 -29.40 -0.88
CA LYS A 504 -24.20 -30.48 -1.22
C LYS A 504 -24.41 -30.68 -2.70
N MET A 505 -24.39 -29.62 -3.51
CA MET A 505 -24.49 -29.77 -4.96
C MET A 505 -23.22 -30.39 -5.54
N MET A 506 -22.05 -30.12 -4.95
CA MET A 506 -20.82 -30.82 -5.31
C MET A 506 -20.89 -32.30 -4.91
N GLU A 507 -21.32 -32.61 -3.69
CA GLU A 507 -21.43 -33.98 -3.18
C GLU A 507 -22.45 -34.82 -3.96
N TRP A 508 -23.63 -34.27 -4.25
CA TRP A 508 -24.75 -35.02 -4.81
C TRP A 508 -24.81 -35.00 -6.34
N LEU A 509 -24.37 -33.91 -6.96
CA LEU A 509 -24.54 -33.67 -8.40
C LEU A 509 -23.22 -33.40 -9.14
N GLY A 510 -22.08 -33.32 -8.43
CA GLY A 510 -20.79 -32.92 -9.01
C GLY A 510 -20.76 -31.46 -9.47
N GLU A 511 -21.69 -30.64 -8.99
CA GLU A 511 -21.86 -29.26 -9.43
C GLU A 511 -21.06 -28.31 -8.55
N LYS A 512 -20.06 -27.63 -9.12
CA LYS A 512 -19.25 -26.62 -8.41
C LYS A 512 -19.98 -25.27 -8.40
N ASN A 513 -19.94 -24.58 -7.25
CA ASN A 513 -20.37 -23.18 -7.09
C ASN A 513 -21.81 -22.87 -7.56
N ALA A 514 -22.75 -23.79 -7.35
CA ALA A 514 -24.15 -23.62 -7.74
C ALA A 514 -24.83 -22.38 -7.12
N ALA A 515 -24.43 -21.99 -5.90
CA ALA A 515 -24.99 -20.83 -5.21
C ALA A 515 -24.78 -19.51 -5.97
N ASP A 516 -23.70 -19.38 -6.75
CA ASP A 516 -23.35 -18.16 -7.49
C ASP A 516 -24.44 -17.79 -8.49
N THR A 517 -24.94 -18.78 -9.24
CA THR A 517 -26.02 -18.57 -10.22
C THR A 517 -27.35 -18.32 -9.53
N LEU A 518 -27.62 -18.99 -8.40
CA LEU A 518 -28.85 -18.86 -7.64
C LEU A 518 -29.00 -17.48 -6.96
N SER A 519 -27.86 -16.84 -6.65
CA SER A 519 -27.81 -15.48 -6.08
C SER A 519 -27.91 -14.35 -7.10
N GLN A 520 -28.04 -14.63 -8.41
CA GLN A 520 -28.17 -13.58 -9.42
C GLN A 520 -29.49 -12.80 -9.29
N SER A 521 -29.41 -11.48 -9.49
CA SER A 521 -30.53 -10.54 -9.47
C SER A 521 -31.45 -10.68 -8.26
N VAL A 522 -30.86 -10.75 -7.06
CA VAL A 522 -31.63 -10.74 -5.81
C VAL A 522 -32.15 -9.33 -5.49
N PRO A 523 -33.36 -9.21 -4.92
CA PRO A 523 -33.91 -7.92 -4.52
C PRO A 523 -33.16 -7.32 -3.32
N ASN A 524 -33.31 -6.01 -3.12
CA ASN A 524 -32.79 -5.25 -1.97
C ASN A 524 -31.25 -5.21 -1.84
N ASN A 525 -30.51 -5.62 -2.89
CA ASN A 525 -29.07 -5.38 -2.93
C ASN A 525 -28.82 -3.91 -3.31
N ILE A 526 -28.63 -3.08 -2.28
CA ILE A 526 -28.45 -1.62 -2.42
C ILE A 526 -27.28 -1.23 -3.33
N THR A 527 -26.26 -2.08 -3.42
CA THR A 527 -25.06 -1.80 -4.23
C THR A 527 -25.25 -2.22 -5.68
N SER A 528 -25.91 -3.36 -5.94
CA SER A 528 -26.26 -3.75 -7.30
C SER A 528 -27.28 -2.80 -7.92
N GLU A 529 -28.24 -2.32 -7.11
CA GLU A 529 -29.16 -1.23 -7.48
C GLU A 529 -28.42 0.05 -7.89
N MET A 530 -27.31 0.39 -7.21
CA MET A 530 -26.51 1.57 -7.54
C MET A 530 -25.90 1.48 -8.95
N GLY A 531 -25.31 0.33 -9.30
CA GLY A 531 -24.75 0.14 -10.64
C GLY A 531 -25.82 0.22 -11.73
N LEU A 532 -27.00 -0.36 -11.49
CA LEU A 532 -28.13 -0.31 -12.42
C LEU A 532 -28.72 1.11 -12.53
N ALA A 533 -28.84 1.85 -11.42
CA ALA A 533 -29.34 3.22 -11.44
C ALA A 533 -28.44 4.17 -12.25
N LEU A 534 -27.13 3.91 -12.33
CA LEU A 534 -26.24 4.72 -13.17
C LEU A 534 -26.45 4.46 -14.67
N LEU A 535 -26.94 3.27 -15.07
CA LEU A 535 -27.40 3.05 -16.45
C LEU A 535 -28.65 3.88 -16.75
N ASP A 536 -29.57 4.01 -15.80
CA ASP A 536 -30.77 4.84 -15.97
C ASP A 536 -30.40 6.33 -16.13
N VAL A 537 -29.36 6.81 -15.42
CA VAL A 537 -28.80 8.15 -15.63
C VAL A 537 -28.22 8.29 -17.04
N ALA A 538 -27.49 7.28 -17.53
CA ALA A 538 -26.97 7.28 -18.90
C ALA A 538 -28.11 7.30 -19.95
N ASP A 539 -29.22 6.62 -19.68
CA ASP A 539 -30.40 6.60 -20.55
C ASP A 539 -31.07 7.97 -20.66
N VAL A 540 -31.11 8.76 -19.58
CA VAL A 540 -31.62 10.14 -19.59
C VAL A 540 -30.72 11.04 -20.45
N ILE A 541 -29.41 10.82 -20.46
CA ILE A 541 -28.43 11.67 -21.16
C ILE A 541 -28.34 11.33 -22.65
N ARG A 542 -28.52 10.04 -23.02
CA ARG A 542 -28.33 9.54 -24.39
C ARG A 542 -29.04 10.35 -25.50
N PRO A 543 -30.26 10.89 -25.31
CA PRO A 543 -30.93 11.71 -26.31
C PRO A 543 -30.29 13.08 -26.60
N TYR A 544 -29.29 13.52 -25.83
CA TYR A 544 -28.76 14.88 -25.85
C TYR A 544 -27.25 14.92 -26.22
N PRO A 545 -26.89 14.91 -27.52
CA PRO A 545 -25.49 14.91 -27.96
C PRO A 545 -24.65 16.09 -27.47
N GLU A 546 -25.25 17.28 -27.37
CA GLU A 546 -24.57 18.48 -26.85
C GLU A 546 -24.13 18.32 -25.38
N VAL A 547 -24.92 17.60 -24.59
CA VAL A 547 -24.60 17.31 -23.19
C VAL A 547 -23.47 16.28 -23.11
N ILE A 548 -23.47 15.26 -23.99
CA ILE A 548 -22.41 14.25 -24.06
C ILE A 548 -21.06 14.91 -24.40
N ASP A 549 -21.03 15.72 -25.46
CA ASP A 549 -19.83 16.46 -25.88
C ASP A 549 -19.31 17.39 -24.77
N TYR A 550 -20.22 18.07 -24.06
CA TYR A 550 -19.85 18.86 -22.90
C TYR A 550 -19.19 18.01 -21.80
N LEU A 551 -19.80 16.88 -21.43
CA LEU A 551 -19.32 15.99 -20.37
C LEU A 551 -17.93 15.39 -20.68
N GLU A 552 -17.62 15.09 -21.94
CA GLU A 552 -16.29 14.60 -22.36
C GLU A 552 -15.14 15.56 -22.02
N HIS A 553 -15.44 16.85 -21.89
CA HIS A 553 -14.46 17.92 -21.67
C HIS A 553 -14.48 18.49 -20.25
N VAL A 554 -15.37 17.99 -19.36
CA VAL A 554 -15.50 18.51 -18.00
C VAL A 554 -14.26 18.18 -17.17
N LYS A 555 -13.71 19.23 -16.53
CA LYS A 555 -12.63 19.10 -15.54
C LYS A 555 -12.96 19.71 -14.17
N ASP A 556 -14.04 20.48 -14.08
CA ASP A 556 -14.46 21.16 -12.85
C ASP A 556 -15.72 20.55 -12.23
N ASN A 557 -15.78 20.56 -10.89
CA ASN A 557 -16.91 20.00 -10.15
C ASN A 557 -18.20 20.82 -10.25
N ASN A 558 -18.14 22.05 -10.75
CA ASN A 558 -19.30 22.93 -10.92
C ASN A 558 -20.02 22.70 -12.25
N PHE A 559 -19.72 21.59 -12.95
CA PHE A 559 -20.33 21.29 -14.23
C PHE A 559 -21.85 21.15 -14.16
N LEU A 560 -22.40 20.71 -13.02
CA LEU A 560 -23.85 20.58 -12.80
C LEU A 560 -24.61 21.92 -12.85
N GLU A 561 -23.93 23.05 -12.58
CA GLU A 561 -24.55 24.37 -12.73
C GLU A 561 -24.52 24.85 -14.18
N LYS A 562 -23.48 24.46 -14.92
CA LYS A 562 -23.25 24.87 -16.30
C LYS A 562 -24.03 24.03 -17.30
N ILE A 563 -24.28 22.76 -16.98
CA ILE A 563 -24.94 21.79 -17.87
C ILE A 563 -26.36 22.22 -18.24
N VAL A 564 -27.05 22.97 -17.35
CA VAL A 564 -28.41 23.49 -17.55
C VAL A 564 -28.52 24.43 -18.77
N LYS A 565 -27.39 24.94 -19.28
CA LYS A 565 -27.37 25.81 -20.47
C LYS A 565 -27.59 25.04 -21.79
N PHE A 566 -27.41 23.72 -21.78
CA PHE A 566 -27.57 22.87 -22.96
C PHE A 566 -28.98 22.30 -23.04
N ASN A 567 -29.44 21.95 -24.24
CA ASN A 567 -30.70 21.24 -24.42
C ASN A 567 -30.62 19.85 -23.74
N GLY A 568 -31.58 19.51 -22.87
CA GLY A 568 -31.52 18.31 -22.02
C GLY A 568 -30.67 18.45 -20.75
N GLY A 569 -30.10 19.63 -20.52
CA GLY A 569 -29.22 19.90 -19.39
C GLY A 569 -29.91 19.85 -18.04
N GLN A 570 -31.18 20.29 -17.97
CA GLN A 570 -31.95 20.27 -16.71
C GLN A 570 -32.33 18.84 -16.33
N GLU A 571 -32.80 18.05 -17.29
CA GLU A 571 -33.13 16.63 -17.13
C GLU A 571 -31.89 15.83 -16.70
N THR A 572 -30.75 16.10 -17.33
CA THR A 572 -29.47 15.49 -16.96
C THR A 572 -29.07 15.85 -15.53
N ARG A 573 -29.16 17.13 -15.16
CA ARG A 573 -28.85 17.59 -13.81
C ARG A 573 -29.73 16.91 -12.78
N ASP A 574 -31.04 16.85 -13.02
CA ASP A 574 -31.99 16.26 -12.08
C ASP A 574 -31.77 14.75 -11.92
N ALA A 575 -31.44 14.04 -13.00
CA ALA A 575 -31.08 12.63 -12.94
C ALA A 575 -29.81 12.38 -12.13
N ILE A 576 -28.75 13.17 -12.34
CA ILE A 576 -27.49 13.05 -11.57
C ILE A 576 -27.73 13.41 -10.11
N LEU A 577 -28.48 14.47 -9.80
CA LEU A 577 -28.78 14.86 -8.41
C LEU A 577 -29.62 13.80 -7.69
N SER A 578 -30.59 13.17 -8.37
CA SER A 578 -31.36 12.06 -7.81
C SER A 578 -30.48 10.86 -7.47
N TYR A 579 -29.53 10.53 -8.36
CA TYR A 579 -28.53 9.49 -8.08
C TYR A 579 -27.65 9.85 -6.87
N LEU A 580 -27.17 11.10 -6.80
CA LEU A 580 -26.32 11.58 -5.70
C LEU A 580 -27.05 11.67 -4.36
N ASP A 581 -28.36 11.92 -4.34
CA ASP A 581 -29.13 11.92 -3.09
C ASP A 581 -29.16 10.53 -2.43
N LYS A 582 -29.27 9.47 -3.25
CA LYS A 582 -29.29 8.08 -2.77
C LYS A 582 -27.90 7.47 -2.60
N TYR A 583 -26.95 7.77 -3.49
CA TYR A 583 -25.65 7.07 -3.54
C TYR A 583 -24.43 7.97 -3.37
N GLY A 584 -24.64 9.29 -3.31
CA GLY A 584 -23.58 10.27 -3.35
C GLY A 584 -22.66 10.31 -2.13
N MET A 585 -23.07 9.71 -1.01
CA MET A 585 -22.22 9.53 0.18
C MET A 585 -21.13 8.45 0.00
N ARG A 586 -21.21 7.62 -1.04
CA ARG A 586 -20.20 6.58 -1.32
C ARG A 586 -19.00 7.15 -2.08
N CYS A 587 -17.90 6.41 -2.06
CA CYS A 587 -16.69 6.64 -2.85
C CYS A 587 -15.73 5.46 -2.73
N SER A 588 -14.65 5.45 -3.52
CA SER A 588 -13.54 4.52 -3.30
C SER A 588 -12.94 4.76 -1.91
N GLY A 589 -12.71 3.70 -1.16
CA GLY A 589 -12.17 3.74 0.19
C GLY A 589 -13.15 4.29 1.22
N GLU A 590 -14.46 4.03 1.07
CA GLU A 590 -15.51 4.72 1.83
C GLU A 590 -15.44 4.61 3.36
N ILE A 591 -14.68 3.64 3.87
CA ILE A 591 -14.40 3.43 5.30
C ILE A 591 -13.59 4.57 5.90
N ASP A 592 -12.80 5.27 5.10
CA ASP A 592 -12.11 6.47 5.52
C ASP A 592 -13.04 7.66 5.28
N ILE A 593 -13.53 8.26 6.37
CA ILE A 593 -14.40 9.44 6.33
C ILE A 593 -13.79 10.61 5.55
N THR A 594 -12.46 10.68 5.46
CA THR A 594 -11.72 11.78 4.85
C THR A 594 -11.68 11.69 3.33
N ARG A 595 -12.08 10.55 2.74
CA ARG A 595 -12.12 10.39 1.28
C ARG A 595 -13.21 11.28 0.65
N PRO A 596 -12.95 11.93 -0.49
CA PRO A 596 -13.96 12.69 -1.22
C PRO A 596 -15.12 11.80 -1.65
N ARG A 597 -16.35 12.19 -1.31
CA ARG A 597 -17.57 11.46 -1.68
C ARG A 597 -18.02 11.82 -3.09
N PHE A 598 -18.84 10.99 -3.73
CA PHE A 598 -19.41 11.30 -5.04
C PHE A 598 -20.19 12.62 -5.04
N SER A 599 -20.91 12.97 -3.97
CA SER A 599 -21.57 14.27 -3.85
C SER A 599 -20.60 15.45 -3.71
N GLU A 600 -19.38 15.22 -3.21
CA GLU A 600 -18.35 16.26 -3.07
C GLU A 600 -17.51 16.42 -4.34
N LYS A 601 -17.33 15.32 -5.09
CA LYS A 601 -16.61 15.29 -6.36
C LYS A 601 -17.41 14.48 -7.42
N PRO A 602 -18.49 15.05 -7.98
CA PRO A 602 -19.34 14.32 -8.94
C PRO A 602 -18.66 14.01 -10.27
N THR A 603 -17.57 14.72 -10.60
CA THR A 603 -16.74 14.46 -11.79
C THR A 603 -16.23 13.02 -11.86
N THR A 604 -16.04 12.37 -10.71
CA THR A 604 -15.67 10.95 -10.60
C THR A 604 -16.65 10.02 -11.33
N LEU A 605 -17.93 10.42 -11.45
CA LEU A 605 -18.95 9.61 -12.10
C LEU A 605 -18.97 9.75 -13.63
N ILE A 606 -18.37 10.81 -14.18
CA ILE A 606 -18.47 11.14 -15.61
C ILE A 606 -17.92 10.03 -16.51
N PRO A 607 -16.71 9.47 -16.27
CA PRO A 607 -16.19 8.41 -17.14
C PRO A 607 -17.10 7.18 -17.16
N MET A 608 -17.72 6.84 -16.04
CA MET A 608 -18.68 5.72 -15.93
C MET A 608 -19.96 6.00 -16.71
N ILE A 609 -20.51 7.22 -16.60
CA ILE A 609 -21.69 7.62 -17.36
C ILE A 609 -21.40 7.57 -18.87
N LEU A 610 -20.29 8.14 -19.32
CA LEU A 610 -19.90 8.15 -20.74
C LEU A 610 -19.64 6.72 -21.26
N SER A 611 -18.94 5.88 -20.49
CA SER A 611 -18.74 4.47 -20.83
C SER A 611 -20.07 3.73 -20.98
N ASN A 612 -21.03 3.99 -20.09
CA ASN A 612 -22.36 3.39 -20.16
C ASN A 612 -23.14 3.83 -21.40
N ILE A 613 -23.07 5.11 -21.76
CA ILE A 613 -23.70 5.65 -22.99
C ILE A 613 -23.10 5.00 -24.23
N LYS A 614 -21.77 4.83 -24.27
CA LYS A 614 -21.05 4.23 -25.41
C LYS A 614 -21.29 2.72 -25.55
N SER A 615 -21.42 2.02 -24.43
CA SER A 615 -21.34 0.54 -24.42
C SER A 615 -22.69 -0.17 -24.29
N PHE A 616 -23.77 0.54 -23.93
CA PHE A 616 -25.08 -0.06 -23.68
C PHE A 616 -26.22 0.62 -24.42
N GLU A 617 -27.22 -0.19 -24.75
CA GLU A 617 -28.48 0.23 -25.33
C GLU A 617 -29.45 0.82 -24.28
N PRO A 618 -30.49 1.59 -24.67
CA PRO A 618 -31.51 2.09 -23.74
C PRO A 618 -32.23 0.98 -22.98
N ASN A 619 -32.52 1.19 -21.69
CA ASN A 619 -33.23 0.26 -20.82
C ASN A 619 -32.44 -1.05 -20.53
N GLU A 620 -31.10 -0.98 -20.56
CA GLU A 620 -30.24 -2.14 -20.29
C GLU A 620 -30.27 -2.58 -18.82
N SER A 621 -30.52 -1.65 -17.89
CA SER A 621 -30.67 -1.94 -16.45
C SER A 621 -31.72 -3.02 -16.20
N ASN A 622 -32.93 -2.83 -16.72
CA ASN A 622 -34.04 -3.77 -16.62
C ASN A 622 -33.75 -5.10 -17.33
N ARG A 623 -33.11 -5.05 -18.51
CA ARG A 623 -32.76 -6.26 -19.27
C ARG A 623 -31.77 -7.14 -18.52
N LYS A 624 -30.69 -6.57 -18.00
CA LYS A 624 -29.68 -7.31 -17.22
C LYS A 624 -30.28 -7.91 -15.95
N PHE A 625 -31.08 -7.13 -15.23
CA PHE A 625 -31.75 -7.62 -14.02
C PHE A 625 -32.67 -8.81 -14.33
N GLU A 626 -33.50 -8.70 -15.36
CA GLU A 626 -34.41 -9.78 -15.76
C GLU A 626 -33.66 -11.04 -16.24
N GLN A 627 -32.59 -10.86 -17.03
CA GLN A 627 -31.77 -11.99 -17.49
C GLN A 627 -31.15 -12.78 -16.34
N GLY A 628 -30.58 -12.10 -15.33
CA GLY A 628 -30.03 -12.75 -14.15
C GLY A 628 -31.11 -13.49 -13.35
N ARG A 629 -32.31 -12.90 -13.23
CA ARG A 629 -33.46 -13.54 -12.57
C ARG A 629 -33.88 -14.82 -13.29
N GLN A 630 -33.98 -14.78 -14.62
CA GLN A 630 -34.35 -15.97 -15.42
C GLN A 630 -33.28 -17.06 -15.36
N LYS A 631 -31.99 -16.71 -15.37
CA LYS A 631 -30.89 -17.68 -15.19
C LYS A 631 -30.96 -18.37 -13.83
N ALA A 632 -31.16 -17.60 -12.75
CA ALA A 632 -31.31 -18.14 -11.40
C ALA A 632 -32.51 -19.10 -11.30
N LEU A 633 -33.67 -18.70 -11.84
CA LEU A 633 -34.86 -19.55 -11.89
C LEU A 633 -34.63 -20.83 -12.68
N LYS A 634 -34.02 -20.74 -13.86
CA LYS A 634 -33.71 -21.92 -14.67
C LYS A 634 -32.77 -22.87 -13.91
N LYS A 635 -31.75 -22.35 -13.24
CA LYS A 635 -30.81 -23.15 -12.46
C LYS A 635 -31.47 -23.81 -11.26
N GLU A 636 -32.37 -23.10 -10.59
CA GLU A 636 -33.19 -23.67 -9.52
C GLU A 636 -33.99 -24.87 -10.01
N HIS A 637 -34.76 -24.74 -11.10
CA HIS A 637 -35.53 -25.85 -11.65
C HIS A 637 -34.64 -27.03 -12.06
N GLU A 638 -33.53 -26.75 -12.76
CA GLU A 638 -32.56 -27.77 -13.18
C GLU A 638 -32.02 -28.58 -12.00
N LEU A 639 -31.58 -27.90 -10.92
CA LEU A 639 -31.04 -28.56 -9.75
C LEU A 639 -32.12 -29.39 -9.04
N LEU A 640 -33.31 -28.83 -8.83
CA LEU A 640 -34.39 -29.54 -8.14
C LEU A 640 -34.83 -30.79 -8.91
N ASP A 641 -34.93 -30.71 -10.24
CA ASP A 641 -35.30 -31.85 -11.08
C ASP A 641 -34.23 -32.93 -11.08
N ARG A 642 -32.94 -32.56 -11.13
CA ARG A 642 -31.82 -33.50 -11.02
C ARG A 642 -31.78 -34.17 -9.63
N LEU A 643 -32.05 -33.43 -8.56
CA LEU A 643 -32.08 -33.97 -7.20
C LEU A 643 -33.20 -34.98 -7.00
N LYS A 644 -34.39 -34.75 -7.59
CA LYS A 644 -35.52 -35.69 -7.53
C LYS A 644 -35.20 -37.06 -8.15
N GLN A 645 -34.22 -37.13 -9.04
CA GLN A 645 -33.77 -38.39 -9.66
C GLN A 645 -32.82 -39.21 -8.76
N LEU A 646 -32.36 -38.66 -7.63
CA LEU A 646 -31.48 -39.35 -6.68
C LEU A 646 -32.28 -40.12 -5.61
N PRO A 647 -31.64 -41.06 -4.90
CA PRO A 647 -32.22 -41.63 -3.67
C PRO A 647 -32.53 -40.53 -2.64
N ASP A 648 -33.70 -40.63 -2.00
CA ASP A 648 -34.28 -39.59 -1.12
C ASP A 648 -34.45 -38.22 -1.81
N GLY A 649 -34.62 -38.24 -3.14
CA GLY A 649 -34.58 -37.05 -3.99
C GLY A 649 -35.64 -36.00 -3.66
N GLU A 650 -36.86 -36.39 -3.27
CA GLU A 650 -37.91 -35.45 -2.86
C GLU A 650 -37.52 -34.67 -1.59
N GLN A 651 -36.90 -35.33 -0.62
CA GLN A 651 -36.43 -34.68 0.60
C GLN A 651 -35.25 -33.74 0.30
N LYS A 652 -34.26 -34.20 -0.49
CA LYS A 652 -33.11 -33.38 -0.92
C LYS A 652 -33.55 -32.15 -1.71
N ALA A 653 -34.52 -32.30 -2.60
CA ALA A 653 -35.08 -31.19 -3.36
C ALA A 653 -35.79 -30.18 -2.44
N LYS A 654 -36.59 -30.65 -1.48
CA LYS A 654 -37.28 -29.78 -0.51
C LYS A 654 -36.31 -28.99 0.37
N GLU A 655 -35.27 -29.65 0.89
CA GLU A 655 -34.22 -28.99 1.67
C GLU A 655 -33.45 -27.96 0.85
N THR A 656 -33.09 -28.32 -0.38
CA THR A 656 -32.39 -27.42 -1.31
C THR A 656 -33.23 -26.20 -1.64
N LYS A 657 -34.54 -26.38 -1.88
CA LYS A 657 -35.47 -25.27 -2.13
C LYS A 657 -35.52 -24.30 -0.94
N GLY A 658 -35.60 -24.81 0.29
CA GLY A 658 -35.55 -23.96 1.50
C GLY A 658 -34.26 -23.14 1.59
N MET A 659 -33.12 -23.74 1.24
CA MET A 659 -31.83 -23.02 1.22
C MET A 659 -31.76 -21.97 0.10
N ILE A 660 -32.31 -22.26 -1.09
CA ILE A 660 -32.42 -21.28 -2.18
C ILE A 660 -33.27 -20.08 -1.74
N ASP A 661 -34.40 -20.32 -1.07
CA ASP A 661 -35.27 -19.26 -0.58
C ASP A 661 -34.57 -18.38 0.45
N LEU A 662 -33.79 -18.96 1.38
CA LEU A 662 -32.98 -18.20 2.32
C LEU A 662 -31.95 -17.30 1.61
N ILE A 663 -31.28 -17.80 0.57
CA ILE A 663 -30.34 -17.00 -0.22
C ILE A 663 -31.08 -15.84 -0.88
N ARG A 664 -32.13 -16.13 -1.64
CA ARG A 664 -32.82 -15.13 -2.47
C ARG A 664 -33.53 -14.05 -1.66
N ASN A 665 -34.00 -14.39 -0.46
CA ASN A 665 -34.70 -13.45 0.41
C ASN A 665 -33.76 -12.57 1.24
N PHE A 666 -32.60 -13.08 1.66
CA PHE A 666 -31.77 -12.41 2.67
C PHE A 666 -30.40 -11.93 2.19
N ILE A 667 -29.82 -12.50 1.12
CA ILE A 667 -28.44 -12.17 0.73
C ILE A 667 -28.28 -10.72 0.28
N GLY A 668 -29.31 -10.12 -0.34
CA GLY A 668 -29.30 -8.72 -0.78
C GLY A 668 -29.14 -7.72 0.38
N TYR A 669 -29.61 -8.07 1.59
CA TYR A 669 -29.50 -7.22 2.77
C TYR A 669 -28.06 -7.11 3.30
N ARG A 670 -27.16 -8.02 2.94
CA ARG A 670 -25.78 -8.09 3.47
C ARG A 670 -25.00 -6.77 3.30
N GLU A 671 -25.22 -6.05 2.21
CA GLU A 671 -24.53 -4.78 1.91
C GLU A 671 -25.14 -3.57 2.63
N TYR A 672 -26.31 -3.73 3.24
CA TYR A 672 -27.08 -2.64 3.82
C TYR A 672 -26.49 -2.06 5.13
N PRO A 673 -25.98 -2.87 6.08
CA PRO A 673 -25.30 -2.32 7.27
C PRO A 673 -24.13 -1.40 6.91
N LYS A 674 -23.36 -1.76 5.88
CA LYS A 674 -22.26 -0.93 5.38
C LYS A 674 -22.78 0.38 4.78
N TYR A 675 -23.81 0.31 3.94
CA TYR A 675 -24.50 1.47 3.38
C TYR A 675 -24.95 2.45 4.50
N GLY A 676 -25.63 1.93 5.53
CA GLY A 676 -26.10 2.75 6.64
C GLY A 676 -24.97 3.43 7.42
N MET A 677 -23.85 2.73 7.63
CA MET A 677 -22.66 3.30 8.26
C MET A 677 -22.08 4.47 7.46
N VAL A 678 -21.90 4.30 6.14
CA VAL A 678 -21.28 5.34 5.31
C VAL A 678 -22.21 6.54 5.09
N SER A 679 -23.52 6.34 5.08
CA SER A 679 -24.50 7.42 5.13
C SER A 679 -24.34 8.27 6.39
N ARG A 680 -24.20 7.65 7.56
CA ARG A 680 -23.96 8.36 8.84
C ARG A 680 -22.62 9.09 8.84
N TYR A 681 -21.56 8.45 8.33
CA TYR A 681 -20.25 9.08 8.16
C TYR A 681 -20.31 10.36 7.34
N PHE A 682 -21.08 10.35 6.24
CA PHE A 682 -21.17 11.53 5.41
C PHE A 682 -21.89 12.69 6.13
N VAL A 683 -22.91 12.39 6.95
CA VAL A 683 -23.55 13.39 7.80
C VAL A 683 -22.55 13.97 8.81
N TYR A 684 -21.75 13.13 9.48
CA TYR A 684 -20.69 13.61 10.37
C TYR A 684 -19.68 14.48 9.63
N LYS A 685 -19.21 14.01 8.47
CA LYS A 685 -18.22 14.72 7.65
C LYS A 685 -18.69 16.13 7.30
N GLN A 686 -19.93 16.26 6.84
CA GLN A 686 -20.53 17.55 6.49
C GLN A 686 -20.60 18.49 7.69
N ALA A 687 -20.93 17.98 8.89
CA ALA A 687 -20.94 18.78 10.10
C ALA A 687 -19.52 19.19 10.55
N LEU A 688 -18.56 18.26 10.53
CA LEU A 688 -17.16 18.52 10.89
C LEU A 688 -16.49 19.53 9.93
N LEU A 689 -16.80 19.48 8.64
CA LEU A 689 -16.27 20.44 7.67
C LEU A 689 -16.82 21.86 7.90
N LYS A 690 -18.04 22.00 8.43
CA LYS A 690 -18.57 23.31 8.84
C LYS A 690 -17.81 23.89 10.04
N GLU A 691 -17.39 23.05 10.99
CA GLU A 691 -16.50 23.48 12.07
C GLU A 691 -15.11 23.84 11.55
N ALA A 692 -14.57 23.05 10.61
CA ALA A 692 -13.30 23.37 9.96
C ALA A 692 -13.32 24.75 9.29
N GLU A 693 -14.45 25.15 8.68
CA GLU A 693 -14.61 26.51 8.15
C GLU A 693 -14.46 27.59 9.22
N GLN A 694 -14.96 27.36 10.43
CA GLN A 694 -14.79 28.31 11.53
C GLN A 694 -13.34 28.37 12.00
N LEU A 695 -12.65 27.23 12.07
CA LEU A 695 -11.23 27.16 12.41
C LEU A 695 -10.34 27.86 11.37
N VAL A 696 -10.67 27.77 10.08
CA VAL A 696 -10.00 28.53 9.01
C VAL A 696 -10.23 30.02 9.21
N LYS A 697 -11.48 30.45 9.46
CA LYS A 697 -11.80 31.87 9.71
C LYS A 697 -11.08 32.42 10.95
N ALA A 698 -10.89 31.59 11.97
CA ALA A 698 -10.15 31.93 13.18
C ALA A 698 -8.62 31.88 12.99
N GLY A 699 -8.12 31.45 11.82
CA GLY A 699 -6.68 31.36 11.53
C GLY A 699 -5.97 30.21 12.25
N VAL A 700 -6.70 29.24 12.80
CA VAL A 700 -6.14 28.08 13.54
C VAL A 700 -5.59 27.04 12.56
N ILE A 701 -6.28 26.82 11.44
CA ILE A 701 -5.86 25.95 10.33
C ILE A 701 -5.87 26.75 9.01
N ARG A 702 -5.17 26.27 7.98
CA ARG A 702 -5.04 26.99 6.70
C ARG A 702 -6.11 26.54 5.70
N GLU A 703 -6.41 25.25 5.68
CA GLU A 703 -7.36 24.62 4.78
C GLU A 703 -8.39 23.83 5.58
N LYS A 704 -9.62 23.69 5.06
CA LYS A 704 -10.66 22.90 5.76
C LYS A 704 -10.23 21.45 5.98
N GLU A 705 -9.51 20.89 5.01
CA GLU A 705 -9.06 19.50 5.01
C GLU A 705 -7.89 19.22 5.96
N ASP A 706 -7.33 20.25 6.58
CA ASP A 706 -6.30 20.09 7.62
C ASP A 706 -6.81 19.26 8.80
N ILE A 707 -8.12 19.30 9.10
CA ILE A 707 -8.73 18.50 10.17
C ILE A 707 -8.58 16.99 9.93
N TYR A 708 -8.39 16.54 8.68
CA TYR A 708 -8.22 15.12 8.38
C TYR A 708 -6.93 14.56 8.99
N TYR A 709 -5.95 15.44 9.25
CA TYR A 709 -4.66 15.11 9.85
C TYR A 709 -4.66 15.22 11.37
N LEU A 710 -5.81 15.42 12.01
CA LEU A 710 -5.99 15.37 13.46
C LEU A 710 -6.75 14.10 13.84
N THR A 711 -6.48 13.52 15.01
CA THR A 711 -7.38 12.49 15.56
C THR A 711 -8.68 13.14 16.01
N PHE A 712 -9.71 12.33 16.23
CA PHE A 712 -11.00 12.83 16.70
C PHE A 712 -10.89 13.56 18.04
N GLU A 713 -10.05 13.08 18.96
CA GLU A 713 -9.78 13.71 20.26
C GLU A 713 -9.02 15.03 20.12
N GLU A 714 -7.98 15.07 19.27
CA GLU A 714 -7.24 16.30 19.00
C GLU A 714 -8.14 17.36 18.34
N LEU A 715 -9.01 16.94 17.42
CA LEU A 715 -9.99 17.83 16.80
C LEU A 715 -10.93 18.43 17.86
N ARG A 716 -11.39 17.62 18.83
CA ARG A 716 -12.20 18.10 19.97
C ARG A 716 -11.46 19.18 20.77
N GLU A 717 -10.18 18.96 21.07
CA GLU A 717 -9.37 19.91 21.82
C GLU A 717 -9.15 21.21 21.03
N VAL A 718 -8.84 21.12 19.74
CA VAL A 718 -8.65 22.27 18.85
C VAL A 718 -9.93 23.10 18.76
N VAL A 719 -11.08 22.45 18.59
CA VAL A 719 -12.39 23.14 18.54
C VAL A 719 -12.71 23.81 19.88
N GLY A 720 -12.38 23.17 21.01
CA GLY A 720 -12.64 23.75 22.34
C GLY A 720 -11.68 24.88 22.75
N THR A 721 -10.45 24.87 22.24
CA THR A 721 -9.39 25.80 22.68
C THR A 721 -8.99 26.84 21.64
N ASN A 722 -9.32 26.64 20.36
CA ASN A 722 -8.80 27.38 19.21
C ASN A 722 -7.27 27.46 19.17
N LYS A 723 -6.58 26.42 19.65
CA LYS A 723 -5.12 26.32 19.64
C LYS A 723 -4.70 25.04 18.95
N LEU A 724 -3.71 25.16 18.08
CA LEU A 724 -3.09 24.03 17.38
C LEU A 724 -1.63 24.34 17.10
N ASP A 725 -0.74 23.39 17.43
CA ASP A 725 0.60 23.40 16.85
C ASP A 725 0.52 22.88 15.40
N TYR A 726 0.55 23.81 14.45
CA TYR A 726 0.41 23.48 13.03
C TYR A 726 1.54 22.57 12.50
N ALA A 727 2.69 22.48 13.19
CA ALA A 727 3.77 21.59 12.80
C ALA A 727 3.34 20.12 12.75
N ILE A 728 2.36 19.71 13.58
CA ILE A 728 1.84 18.34 13.59
C ILE A 728 1.19 17.95 12.25
N ILE A 729 0.49 18.89 11.61
CA ILE A 729 -0.18 18.67 10.33
C ILE A 729 0.85 18.51 9.22
N GLY A 730 1.87 19.38 9.18
CA GLY A 730 2.97 19.27 8.22
C GLY A 730 3.65 17.89 8.30
N LYS A 731 3.99 17.47 9.52
CA LYS A 731 4.60 16.16 9.78
C LYS A 731 3.70 15.01 9.30
N ARG A 732 2.41 15.03 9.63
CA ARG A 732 1.48 13.94 9.26
C ARG A 732 1.16 13.91 7.77
N LYS A 733 1.18 15.05 7.07
CA LYS A 733 1.12 15.12 5.61
C LYS A 733 2.33 14.42 4.98
N GLU A 734 3.53 14.62 5.52
CA GLU A 734 4.74 13.93 5.04
C GLU A 734 4.74 12.43 5.34
N GLU A 735 4.32 12.03 6.55
CA GLU A 735 4.15 10.62 6.91
C GLU A 735 3.12 9.92 6.02
N TYR A 736 2.00 10.58 5.72
CA TYR A 736 0.96 10.01 4.85
C TYR A 736 1.48 9.75 3.44
N LYS A 737 2.27 10.66 2.86
CA LYS A 737 2.93 10.45 1.55
C LYS A 737 3.88 9.25 1.55
N LEU A 738 4.56 8.99 2.68
CA LEU A 738 5.37 7.79 2.85
C LEU A 738 4.46 6.54 2.90
N TYR A 739 3.38 6.59 3.68
CA TYR A 739 2.46 5.46 3.83
C TYR A 739 1.78 5.07 2.52
N GLU A 740 1.49 6.01 1.62
CA GLU A 740 0.95 5.71 0.28
C GLU A 740 1.87 4.81 -0.54
N LYS A 741 3.19 4.85 -0.30
CA LYS A 741 4.18 4.00 -0.98
C LYS A 741 4.30 2.60 -0.37
N LEU A 742 3.78 2.40 0.83
CA LEU A 742 3.85 1.12 1.54
C LEU A 742 2.66 0.24 1.19
N THR A 743 2.92 -1.04 0.94
CA THR A 743 1.89 -2.08 0.84
C THR A 743 1.78 -2.78 2.21
N PRO A 744 0.61 -2.78 2.87
CA PRO A 744 0.47 -3.48 4.14
C PRO A 744 0.64 -4.99 3.94
N PRO A 745 1.23 -5.72 4.88
CA PRO A 745 1.21 -7.18 4.88
C PRO A 745 -0.12 -7.71 5.40
N ARG A 746 -0.53 -8.92 5.01
CA ARG A 746 -1.70 -9.61 5.59
C ARG A 746 -1.50 -9.93 7.07
N VAL A 747 -0.29 -10.37 7.40
CA VAL A 747 0.15 -10.74 8.75
C VAL A 747 1.48 -10.06 9.04
N ILE A 748 1.64 -9.51 10.23
CA ILE A 748 2.92 -8.96 10.72
C ILE A 748 3.15 -9.40 12.16
N THR A 749 4.39 -9.77 12.49
CA THR A 749 4.78 -10.13 13.86
C THR A 749 5.31 -8.92 14.64
N SER A 750 5.46 -9.04 15.97
CA SER A 750 6.14 -8.04 16.80
C SER A 750 7.61 -7.82 16.41
N ASP A 751 8.26 -8.80 15.77
CA ASP A 751 9.60 -8.66 15.19
C ASP A 751 9.60 -7.97 13.82
N GLY A 752 8.41 -7.64 13.30
CA GLY A 752 8.19 -6.99 12.02
C GLY A 752 8.34 -7.92 10.81
N GLU A 753 8.36 -9.24 11.05
CA GLU A 753 8.32 -10.24 9.99
C GLU A 753 6.96 -10.20 9.28
N THR A 754 6.98 -10.28 7.95
CA THR A 754 5.79 -10.23 7.10
C THR A 754 5.68 -11.51 6.27
N PRO A 755 5.20 -12.62 6.85
CA PRO A 755 5.03 -13.85 6.10
C PRO A 755 4.00 -13.65 4.98
N SER A 756 4.35 -14.10 3.78
CA SER A 756 3.46 -14.13 2.62
C SER A 756 2.71 -15.47 2.60
N GLY A 757 1.46 -15.46 2.15
CA GLY A 757 0.71 -16.68 1.92
C GLY A 757 0.93 -17.17 0.50
N GLU A 758 0.90 -18.48 0.27
CA GLU A 758 1.03 -19.05 -1.07
C GLU A 758 -0.21 -19.89 -1.45
N TYR A 759 -0.60 -19.83 -2.72
CA TYR A 759 -1.60 -20.76 -3.26
C TYR A 759 -0.95 -22.11 -3.58
N LYS A 760 -1.20 -23.11 -2.74
CA LYS A 760 -0.78 -24.50 -2.99
C LYS A 760 -1.68 -25.14 -4.05
N ARG A 761 -1.30 -25.06 -5.33
CA ARG A 761 -2.00 -25.74 -6.44
C ARG A 761 -1.05 -26.53 -7.32
N GLU A 762 -1.31 -27.82 -7.44
CA GLU A 762 -0.47 -28.77 -8.18
C GLU A 762 -0.73 -28.78 -9.71
N ASN A 763 -1.84 -28.18 -10.16
CA ASN A 763 -2.33 -28.28 -11.56
C ASN A 763 -2.46 -26.92 -12.28
N LEU A 764 -1.56 -25.97 -12.04
CA LEU A 764 -1.58 -24.68 -12.77
C LEU A 764 -0.80 -24.77 -14.09
N PRO A 765 -1.29 -24.16 -15.19
CA PRO A 765 -0.51 -24.02 -16.42
C PRO A 765 0.82 -23.31 -16.17
N SER A 766 1.85 -23.67 -16.94
CA SER A 766 3.17 -23.03 -16.84
C SER A 766 3.07 -21.53 -17.14
N GLY A 767 3.50 -20.69 -16.20
CA GLY A 767 3.43 -19.22 -16.34
C GLY A 767 2.09 -18.60 -15.91
N ALA A 768 1.13 -19.39 -15.43
CA ALA A 768 -0.11 -18.86 -14.87
C ALA A 768 0.12 -18.16 -13.54
N ILE A 769 -0.55 -17.02 -13.34
CA ILE A 769 -0.56 -16.27 -12.10
C ILE A 769 -1.70 -16.81 -11.24
N ALA A 770 -1.35 -17.37 -10.09
CA ALA A 770 -2.32 -17.96 -9.18
C ALA A 770 -3.15 -16.88 -8.47
N GLY A 771 -4.43 -17.20 -8.24
CA GLY A 771 -5.33 -16.39 -7.45
C GLY A 771 -6.43 -17.24 -6.81
N LEU A 772 -7.39 -16.57 -6.20
CA LEU A 772 -8.60 -17.17 -5.65
C LEU A 772 -9.70 -17.17 -6.71
N ALA A 773 -10.19 -18.37 -7.05
CA ALA A 773 -11.41 -18.54 -7.85
C ALA A 773 -12.59 -17.95 -7.08
N VAL A 774 -13.23 -16.91 -7.62
CA VAL A 774 -14.40 -16.30 -6.95
C VAL A 774 -15.67 -16.36 -7.75
N SER A 775 -15.62 -16.17 -9.06
CA SER A 775 -16.80 -16.25 -9.92
C SER A 775 -16.47 -17.10 -11.13
N SER A 776 -17.30 -18.12 -11.36
CA SER A 776 -17.01 -19.21 -12.31
C SER A 776 -17.09 -18.73 -13.77
N GLY A 777 -16.30 -19.38 -14.63
CA GLY A 777 -16.24 -19.11 -16.08
C GLY A 777 -14.82 -18.86 -16.57
N VAL A 778 -14.67 -18.70 -17.89
CA VAL A 778 -13.41 -18.39 -18.55
C VAL A 778 -13.65 -17.26 -19.54
N ILE A 779 -12.81 -16.23 -19.52
CA ILE A 779 -12.88 -15.12 -20.45
C ILE A 779 -11.48 -14.71 -20.91
N GLU A 780 -11.39 -14.26 -22.16
CA GLU A 780 -10.21 -13.62 -22.71
C GLU A 780 -10.56 -12.19 -23.09
N GLY A 781 -9.63 -11.27 -22.85
CA GLY A 781 -9.88 -9.86 -23.10
C GLY A 781 -8.63 -9.03 -22.92
N ARG A 782 -8.78 -7.74 -23.18
CA ARG A 782 -7.75 -6.74 -22.93
C ARG A 782 -7.78 -6.36 -21.45
N ALA A 783 -6.65 -6.49 -20.77
CA ALA A 783 -6.50 -6.03 -19.39
C ALA A 783 -6.53 -4.50 -19.35
N ARG A 784 -7.33 -3.93 -18.46
CA ARG A 784 -7.30 -2.51 -18.11
C ARG A 784 -6.87 -2.36 -16.67
N VAL A 785 -5.65 -1.86 -16.46
CA VAL A 785 -5.09 -1.65 -15.12
C VAL A 785 -5.53 -0.27 -14.62
N ILE A 786 -6.53 -0.23 -13.74
CA ILE A 786 -7.16 1.01 -13.27
C ILE A 786 -7.04 1.09 -11.75
N LEU A 787 -6.34 2.10 -11.24
CA LEU A 787 -6.16 2.33 -9.80
C LEU A 787 -7.15 3.35 -9.23
N ASN A 788 -7.56 4.33 -10.05
CA ASN A 788 -8.58 5.31 -9.68
C ASN A 788 -9.75 5.24 -10.67
N MET A 789 -10.97 5.33 -10.16
CA MET A 789 -12.18 5.34 -11.01
C MET A 789 -12.24 6.53 -11.97
N GLU A 790 -11.54 7.63 -11.67
CA GLU A 790 -11.45 8.81 -12.54
C GLU A 790 -10.67 8.53 -13.84
N ASP A 791 -9.76 7.56 -13.78
CA ASP A 791 -8.94 7.11 -14.92
C ASP A 791 -9.64 5.98 -15.70
N ALA A 792 -10.89 5.66 -15.34
CA ALA A 792 -11.61 4.54 -15.92
C ALA A 792 -12.04 4.86 -17.35
N ASP A 793 -11.29 4.29 -18.29
CA ASP A 793 -11.65 4.18 -19.69
C ASP A 793 -11.83 2.69 -19.98
N LEU A 794 -13.06 2.27 -20.26
CA LEU A 794 -13.42 0.87 -20.47
C LEU A 794 -14.16 0.71 -21.79
N GLU A 795 -13.78 -0.31 -22.54
CA GLU A 795 -14.42 -0.73 -23.78
C GLU A 795 -15.04 -2.12 -23.63
N GLU A 796 -15.93 -2.48 -24.57
CA GLU A 796 -16.51 -3.81 -24.58
C GLU A 796 -15.42 -4.89 -24.74
N GLY A 797 -15.45 -5.89 -23.86
CA GLY A 797 -14.46 -6.98 -23.86
C GLY A 797 -13.29 -6.77 -22.90
N ASP A 798 -13.22 -5.62 -22.23
CA ASP A 798 -12.15 -5.35 -21.26
C ASP A 798 -12.31 -6.19 -19.97
N ILE A 799 -11.15 -6.52 -19.39
CA ILE A 799 -11.00 -7.17 -18.10
C ILE A 799 -10.39 -6.16 -17.13
N LEU A 800 -11.10 -5.85 -16.04
CA LEU A 800 -10.61 -4.91 -15.03
C LEU A 800 -9.52 -5.56 -14.18
N VAL A 801 -8.37 -4.90 -14.08
CA VAL A 801 -7.28 -5.24 -13.16
C VAL A 801 -7.09 -4.07 -12.21
N THR A 802 -7.25 -4.30 -10.90
CA THR A 802 -7.10 -3.25 -9.88
C THR A 802 -6.54 -3.80 -8.57
N SER A 803 -6.17 -2.93 -7.63
CA SER A 803 -5.65 -3.35 -6.32
C SER A 803 -6.74 -3.96 -5.45
N PHE A 804 -7.85 -3.24 -5.28
CA PHE A 804 -9.02 -3.67 -4.54
C PHE A 804 -10.30 -3.10 -5.17
N THR A 805 -11.44 -3.68 -4.80
CA THR A 805 -12.75 -3.17 -5.20
C THR A 805 -13.64 -3.06 -3.99
N ASP A 806 -14.35 -1.96 -3.88
CA ASP A 806 -15.38 -1.74 -2.87
C ASP A 806 -16.75 -1.46 -3.54
N PRO A 807 -17.83 -1.24 -2.76
CA PRO A 807 -19.15 -0.95 -3.31
C PRO A 807 -19.18 0.11 -4.41
N SER A 808 -18.35 1.14 -4.32
CA SER A 808 -18.34 2.28 -5.25
C SER A 808 -17.85 1.93 -6.66
N TRP A 809 -17.12 0.82 -6.82
CA TRP A 809 -16.63 0.33 -8.13
C TRP A 809 -17.69 -0.42 -8.93
N THR A 810 -18.81 -0.78 -8.31
CA THR A 810 -19.89 -1.56 -8.94
C THR A 810 -20.39 -1.00 -10.28
N PRO A 811 -20.49 0.32 -10.50
CA PRO A 811 -20.92 0.83 -11.80
C PRO A 811 -19.95 0.49 -12.93
N LEU A 812 -18.64 0.34 -12.65
CA LEU A 812 -17.66 -0.13 -13.65
C LEU A 812 -17.84 -1.59 -14.01
N PHE A 813 -18.36 -2.42 -13.09
CA PHE A 813 -18.53 -3.85 -13.33
C PHE A 813 -19.56 -4.13 -14.41
N VAL A 814 -20.45 -3.17 -14.66
CA VAL A 814 -21.44 -3.27 -15.73
C VAL A 814 -20.76 -3.32 -17.11
N SER A 815 -19.64 -2.61 -17.27
CA SER A 815 -18.90 -2.41 -18.53
C SER A 815 -17.84 -3.47 -18.86
N ILE A 816 -17.47 -4.33 -17.90
CA ILE A 816 -16.38 -5.30 -18.06
C ILE A 816 -16.88 -6.71 -18.37
N LYS A 817 -15.99 -7.57 -18.86
CA LYS A 817 -16.27 -9.01 -19.07
C LYS A 817 -15.53 -9.93 -18.08
N GLY A 818 -14.59 -9.41 -17.30
CA GLY A 818 -13.90 -10.15 -16.25
C GLY A 818 -13.23 -9.24 -15.22
N LEU A 819 -12.85 -9.82 -14.08
CA LEU A 819 -12.26 -9.08 -12.95
C LEU A 819 -11.02 -9.79 -12.39
N VAL A 820 -9.97 -9.00 -12.17
CA VAL A 820 -8.76 -9.40 -11.44
C VAL A 820 -8.44 -8.37 -10.35
N THR A 821 -8.27 -8.82 -9.10
CA THR A 821 -7.85 -7.92 -8.01
C THR A 821 -6.69 -8.48 -7.19
N GLU A 822 -5.83 -7.60 -6.69
CA GLU A 822 -4.72 -7.99 -5.80
C GLU A 822 -5.18 -8.44 -4.42
N VAL A 823 -6.24 -7.81 -3.94
CA VAL A 823 -6.85 -8.08 -2.64
C VAL A 823 -8.30 -8.49 -2.86
N GLY A 824 -8.68 -9.62 -2.27
CA GLY A 824 -10.02 -10.16 -2.38
C GLY A 824 -10.14 -11.53 -1.73
N GLY A 825 -11.38 -11.91 -1.47
CA GLY A 825 -11.77 -13.12 -0.77
C GLY A 825 -13.08 -13.66 -1.34
N LEU A 826 -13.43 -14.91 -1.00
CA LEU A 826 -14.62 -15.59 -1.55
C LEU A 826 -15.93 -14.83 -1.31
N MET A 827 -16.01 -14.03 -0.24
CA MET A 827 -17.22 -13.32 0.17
C MET A 827 -17.08 -11.79 0.06
N THR A 828 -16.08 -11.32 -0.68
CA THR A 828 -15.85 -9.88 -0.84
C THR A 828 -16.81 -9.24 -1.81
N HIS A 829 -16.92 -7.92 -1.72
CA HIS A 829 -17.80 -7.13 -2.58
C HIS A 829 -17.59 -7.45 -4.07
N GLY A 830 -16.34 -7.32 -4.56
CA GLY A 830 -16.00 -7.61 -5.95
C GLY A 830 -16.32 -9.06 -6.36
N ALA A 831 -16.06 -10.03 -5.48
CA ALA A 831 -16.40 -11.43 -5.72
C ALA A 831 -17.91 -11.65 -5.87
N VAL A 832 -18.71 -11.02 -5.02
CA VAL A 832 -20.16 -11.20 -5.02
C VAL A 832 -20.80 -10.50 -6.20
N ILE A 833 -20.43 -9.25 -6.48
CA ILE A 833 -20.95 -8.54 -7.65
C ILE A 833 -20.52 -9.23 -8.95
N ALA A 834 -19.30 -9.77 -9.02
CA ALA A 834 -18.89 -10.58 -10.16
C ALA A 834 -19.81 -11.79 -10.37
N ARG A 835 -20.22 -12.50 -9.30
CA ARG A 835 -21.20 -13.60 -9.40
C ARG A 835 -22.59 -13.12 -9.81
N GLU A 836 -23.05 -12.02 -9.22
CA GLU A 836 -24.36 -11.44 -9.49
C GLU A 836 -24.50 -10.99 -10.95
N TYR A 837 -23.45 -10.41 -11.54
CA TYR A 837 -23.38 -10.06 -12.95
C TYR A 837 -22.91 -11.21 -13.86
N GLY A 838 -22.49 -12.34 -13.30
CA GLY A 838 -22.00 -13.51 -14.04
C GLY A 838 -20.66 -13.28 -14.76
N LEU A 839 -19.79 -12.44 -14.18
CA LEU A 839 -18.45 -12.13 -14.68
C LEU A 839 -17.43 -13.14 -14.13
N PRO A 840 -16.63 -13.81 -14.96
CA PRO A 840 -15.50 -14.61 -14.49
C PRO A 840 -14.51 -13.74 -13.72
N ALA A 841 -14.15 -14.15 -12.51
CA ALA A 841 -13.32 -13.33 -11.64
C ALA A 841 -12.33 -14.14 -10.79
N VAL A 842 -11.12 -13.60 -10.67
CA VAL A 842 -10.03 -14.13 -9.85
C VAL A 842 -9.49 -13.00 -8.97
N VAL A 843 -9.44 -13.20 -7.66
CA VAL A 843 -9.00 -12.16 -6.70
C VAL A 843 -7.85 -12.65 -5.85
N GLY A 844 -7.23 -11.78 -5.06
CA GLY A 844 -6.09 -12.17 -4.24
C GLY A 844 -4.83 -12.46 -5.08
N VAL A 845 -4.76 -11.92 -6.30
CA VAL A 845 -3.64 -12.11 -7.23
C VAL A 845 -2.52 -11.16 -6.83
N GLU A 846 -1.56 -11.62 -6.03
CA GLU A 846 -0.51 -10.74 -5.50
C GLU A 846 0.24 -10.01 -6.63
N ASN A 847 0.36 -8.68 -6.51
CA ASN A 847 1.00 -7.79 -7.47
C ASN A 847 0.39 -7.80 -8.89
N ALA A 848 -0.88 -8.18 -9.07
CA ALA A 848 -1.56 -8.16 -10.37
C ALA A 848 -1.38 -6.85 -11.16
N THR A 849 -1.46 -5.69 -10.49
CA THR A 849 -1.35 -4.37 -11.13
C THR A 849 0.06 -4.04 -11.62
N LYS A 850 1.07 -4.79 -11.14
CA LYS A 850 2.48 -4.66 -11.56
C LYS A 850 2.89 -5.74 -12.55
N LEU A 851 2.34 -6.96 -12.40
CA LEU A 851 2.65 -8.11 -13.24
C LEU A 851 1.95 -8.04 -14.60
N ILE A 852 0.69 -7.59 -14.62
CA ILE A 852 -0.11 -7.43 -15.84
C ILE A 852 0.06 -6.01 -16.32
N LYS A 853 0.50 -5.83 -17.58
CA LYS A 853 0.64 -4.50 -18.17
C LYS A 853 -0.72 -4.00 -18.69
N ASP A 854 -0.97 -2.70 -18.60
CA ASP A 854 -2.18 -2.11 -19.17
C ASP A 854 -2.27 -2.41 -20.68
N ARG A 855 -3.49 -2.71 -21.14
CA ARG A 855 -3.83 -3.14 -22.51
C ARG A 855 -3.25 -4.48 -22.95
N GLN A 856 -2.59 -5.23 -22.07
CA GLN A 856 -2.12 -6.58 -22.38
C GLN A 856 -3.29 -7.55 -22.51
N ARG A 857 -3.19 -8.52 -23.41
CA ARG A 857 -4.24 -9.55 -23.54
C ARG A 857 -4.04 -10.61 -22.45
N ILE A 858 -5.12 -10.94 -21.74
CA ILE A 858 -5.08 -11.93 -20.66
C ILE A 858 -6.25 -12.91 -20.77
N ARG A 859 -6.07 -14.11 -20.23
CA ARG A 859 -7.14 -15.08 -19.95
C ARG A 859 -7.38 -15.13 -18.45
N VAL A 860 -8.63 -14.97 -18.03
CA VAL A 860 -9.05 -15.13 -16.64
C VAL A 860 -9.86 -16.42 -16.52
N HIS A 861 -9.34 -17.38 -15.76
CA HIS A 861 -10.03 -18.62 -15.46
C HIS A 861 -10.65 -18.55 -14.06
N GLY A 862 -11.86 -17.99 -13.98
CA GLY A 862 -12.57 -17.77 -12.73
C GLY A 862 -12.98 -19.05 -11.98
N THR A 863 -13.13 -20.18 -12.68
CA THR A 863 -13.44 -21.48 -12.05
C THR A 863 -12.25 -22.13 -11.34
N GLU A 864 -11.10 -22.17 -11.99
CA GLU A 864 -9.87 -22.81 -11.46
C GLU A 864 -8.95 -21.79 -10.78
N GLY A 865 -9.26 -20.48 -10.87
CA GLY A 865 -8.68 -19.42 -10.07
C GLY A 865 -7.29 -18.97 -10.50
N TYR A 866 -7.05 -18.77 -11.80
CA TYR A 866 -5.76 -18.29 -12.28
C TYR A 866 -5.91 -17.34 -13.47
N VAL A 867 -4.84 -16.59 -13.75
CA VAL A 867 -4.74 -15.65 -14.86
C VAL A 867 -3.54 -16.02 -15.74
N GLU A 868 -3.72 -16.05 -17.05
CA GLU A 868 -2.64 -16.25 -18.03
C GLU A 868 -2.43 -14.98 -18.85
N ILE A 869 -1.16 -14.64 -19.07
CA ILE A 869 -0.76 -13.61 -20.02
C ILE A 869 -0.68 -14.27 -21.40
N LEU A 870 -1.38 -13.70 -22.39
CA LEU A 870 -1.49 -14.25 -23.75
C LEU A 870 -0.55 -13.57 -24.75
#